data_AF-A0A8H7W181-F1
#
_entry.id   AF-A0A8H7W181-F1
#
_cell.length_a   1.000
_cell.length_b   1.000
_cell.length_c   1.000
_cell.angle_alpha   90.00
_cell.angle_beta   90.00
_cell.angle_gamma   90.00
#
_symmetry.space_group_name_H-M   'P 1'
#
loop_
_entity.id
_entity.type
_entity.pdbx_description
1 polymer ?
#
loop_
_entity_poly.entity_id
_entity_poly.type
_entity_poly.pdbx_seq_one_letter_code
_entity_poly.pdbx_strand_id
1 'polypeptide(L)'
;MASHPENELDSSGITAVNRQPVNTLGHVRLQDETGTRLLVPQPSSDPNDPLNWSKPFKIYLAMLTCTALTWVNFFAAGPSTVLVEIVINVFGAYPPDPRSPASLSPSSIAAFQHGVSKAAFLFSATSVSAGVSNLLWVPLAVKYGRRSVYTFTFLAFGLCCIWSARATSYSTLLASRIIASWFAGGAECIAPMTIADLFFLHERGQMTAMYSAALSTGAALGSFISGVMSVSQSWRSFHYLCAGVVLATTVLIFFTMPETAYQRVIPETEERTTTDSKEEATNVSQVERVEEANTPPKKSFIQRMAFTRTHLTTESIWKIAFRPFPVLLLPPVLWSTISFGIGIGIFVIMGTTAATAFSQVYHFTVWQIGLVWIASIVGNLLGIPFGGWFSDWVADRATKKNGGIREPEMRLPAVSVAMIAYPGSLLLYGLGIHFKTHWIVPTLGLFVFSFGSSAAIGITVVYTIDCYRPIAGEVVVSQIVFKSAITFLMSFYANPWVDQDGYAGAFAAMASFSFVILALWIPLYIWGKQIRTATFKWRVIQLTHWAADRETAEREIREYTASSAFFEALWDAGVRYCFVNLGSDHPSIMEAMVKGQRERPNRFPKFITCPSEMVALSIADGYARVTGEPQAVIVHVDVGTQALGCAVHNASVGRVPVLIFAGLSPCTMEGEYRGSRTEFIHWLQDVPDQKAIVSQYCRYTAELKKGKNIKQIVNRALSFATSEPRGPVYIQGVREVMEEVIEPYEIRQEFWSPVALGGLTPKHLNLVAEALISAQEPLVITGYSGRDTAVVPLLVELANILKGLRVLDTMGSDLCFPADHPGWLSVRYGSDQAVRTADVILVVDCDVPWINTQCKPADGAKIIHLDVDPLKQQMPLFYIDAILRCRVNTAFALGQIIEHLKTELSDRISANQEYYASRWSALEESYTRKLKAIASQAEPNSDDSFGCGHLISQVRKACPVDTIWVVEAVTNTFTVADQLQATLPGSVFSSGAGGLGWSGGAALGIKLATDVCHRGKVLNNNGWNAPRKSLLLVHPDGLGSKVTNEELNISFEPNPAYSVIAKGASGGRCWAEQASTLEELARKLPEAVAAVQSGISAILDARLACTL
;
A
#
# COMPACT_ATOMS: atom_id res chain seq x y z
N MET A 1 -23.29 -16.59 -51.07
CA MET A 1 -24.73 -16.26 -51.16
C MET A 1 -25.37 -16.58 -49.84
N ALA A 2 -25.61 -15.57 -49.00
CA ALA A 2 -26.59 -15.63 -47.92
C ALA A 2 -26.86 -14.19 -47.46
N SER A 3 -28.14 -13.94 -47.24
CA SER A 3 -28.88 -12.69 -47.15
C SER A 3 -28.78 -11.98 -45.80
N HIS A 4 -28.82 -10.65 -45.84
CA HIS A 4 -29.28 -9.77 -44.75
C HIS A 4 -30.80 -9.96 -44.52
N PRO A 5 -31.36 -9.73 -43.31
CA PRO A 5 -31.71 -8.35 -42.92
C PRO A 5 -31.68 -7.98 -41.41
N GLU A 6 -31.75 -6.66 -41.21
CA GLU A 6 -32.35 -5.91 -40.09
C GLU A 6 -31.58 -5.72 -38.76
N ASN A 7 -31.00 -4.52 -38.65
CA ASN A 7 -30.67 -3.83 -37.41
C ASN A 7 -31.83 -2.88 -37.06
N GLU A 8 -32.50 -3.11 -35.93
CA GLU A 8 -33.18 -2.05 -35.18
C GLU A 8 -32.55 -1.95 -33.79
N LEU A 9 -32.26 -0.71 -33.40
CA LEU A 9 -31.68 -0.33 -32.11
C LEU A 9 -32.67 -0.58 -30.99
N ASP A 10 -32.23 -1.24 -29.92
CA ASP A 10 -32.83 -1.05 -28.60
C ASP A 10 -31.77 -0.66 -27.57
N SER A 11 -32.10 0.40 -26.85
CA SER A 11 -31.23 1.23 -26.04
C SER A 11 -31.55 1.02 -24.57
N SER A 12 -30.87 0.09 -23.88
CA SER A 12 -30.93 -0.02 -22.40
C SER A 12 -29.93 -1.04 -21.83
N GLY A 13 -28.65 -0.92 -22.19
CA GLY A 13 -27.58 -1.75 -21.60
C GLY A 13 -26.35 -0.91 -21.26
N ILE A 14 -26.29 -0.36 -20.05
CA ILE A 14 -25.05 0.18 -19.48
C ILE A 14 -24.77 -0.60 -18.20
N THR A 15 -23.99 -1.67 -18.35
CA THR A 15 -23.38 -2.44 -17.28
C THR A 15 -22.18 -1.66 -16.71
N ALA A 16 -22.21 -1.39 -15.40
CA ALA A 16 -21.12 -0.74 -14.67
C ALA A 16 -19.91 -1.68 -14.60
N VAL A 17 -18.82 -1.31 -15.28
CA VAL A 17 -17.58 -2.08 -15.30
C VAL A 17 -16.69 -1.64 -14.15
N ASN A 18 -16.42 -2.59 -13.24
CA ASN A 18 -15.32 -2.66 -12.28
C ASN A 18 -14.20 -1.61 -12.48
N ARG A 19 -14.10 -0.61 -11.59
CA ARG A 19 -13.03 0.40 -11.59
C ARG A 19 -12.04 0.14 -10.44
N GLN A 20 -10.99 -0.66 -10.69
CA GLN A 20 -9.82 -0.71 -9.81
C GLN A 20 -9.01 0.60 -9.94
N PRO A 21 -8.56 1.22 -8.84
CA PRO A 21 -7.65 2.36 -8.90
C PRO A 21 -6.24 1.86 -9.27
N VAL A 22 -5.77 2.26 -10.46
CA VAL A 22 -4.40 1.99 -10.90
C VAL A 22 -3.49 3.02 -10.21
N ASN A 23 -2.38 2.60 -9.60
CA ASN A 23 -1.35 3.53 -9.13
C ASN A 23 -0.73 4.25 -10.34
N THR A 24 -1.19 5.46 -10.64
CA THR A 24 -0.86 6.09 -11.91
C THR A 24 0.27 7.10 -11.79
N LEU A 25 1.50 6.65 -12.06
CA LEU A 25 2.56 7.56 -12.52
C LEU A 25 2.16 8.07 -13.91
N GLY A 26 1.33 9.12 -13.98
CA GLY A 26 0.93 9.79 -15.23
C GLY A 26 -0.11 9.09 -16.11
N HIS A 27 -0.62 7.91 -15.74
CA HIS A 27 -1.75 7.27 -16.44
C HIS A 27 -3.05 7.98 -16.07
N VAL A 28 -3.84 8.41 -17.05
CA VAL A 28 -5.13 9.05 -16.76
C VAL A 28 -6.20 8.49 -17.66
N ARG A 29 -7.33 8.13 -17.06
CA ARG A 29 -8.54 7.75 -17.79
C ARG A 29 -9.18 9.04 -18.32
N LEU A 30 -9.17 9.21 -19.64
CA LEU A 30 -9.69 10.41 -20.30
C LEU A 30 -11.13 10.26 -20.80
N GLN A 31 -11.69 9.06 -20.70
CA GLN A 31 -13.04 8.76 -21.12
C GLN A 31 -13.79 7.99 -20.03
N ASP A 32 -14.99 8.46 -19.73
CA ASP A 32 -15.97 7.75 -18.94
C ASP A 32 -16.53 6.53 -19.72
N GLU A 33 -17.25 5.63 -19.07
CA GLU A 33 -17.88 4.43 -19.68
C GLU A 33 -18.86 4.78 -20.81
N THR A 34 -19.35 6.01 -20.83
CA THR A 34 -20.22 6.59 -21.88
C THR A 34 -19.47 7.16 -23.09
N GLY A 35 -18.13 7.15 -23.08
CA GLY A 35 -17.28 7.79 -24.10
C GLY A 35 -17.10 9.30 -23.92
N THR A 36 -17.73 9.89 -22.89
CA THR A 36 -17.64 11.33 -22.58
C THR A 36 -16.25 11.67 -22.00
N ARG A 37 -15.65 12.76 -22.48
CA ARG A 37 -14.28 13.16 -22.13
C ARG A 37 -14.22 13.79 -20.74
N LEU A 38 -13.41 13.22 -19.84
CA LEU A 38 -13.19 13.75 -18.49
C LEU A 38 -12.21 14.94 -18.52
N LEU A 39 -12.55 16.04 -17.84
CA LEU A 39 -11.71 17.23 -17.72
C LEU A 39 -10.67 17.03 -16.60
N VAL A 40 -9.40 17.28 -16.91
CA VAL A 40 -8.28 17.11 -15.98
C VAL A 40 -7.37 18.34 -16.06
N PRO A 41 -7.14 19.08 -14.97
CA PRO A 41 -7.78 18.97 -13.64
C PRO A 41 -9.29 19.29 -13.68
N GLN A 42 -10.04 18.83 -12.67
CA GLN A 42 -11.46 19.17 -12.53
C GLN A 42 -11.61 20.64 -12.10
N PRO A 43 -12.48 21.44 -12.75
CA PRO A 43 -12.73 22.81 -12.33
C PRO A 43 -13.41 22.87 -10.97
N SER A 44 -13.03 23.81 -10.10
CA SER A 44 -13.73 24.05 -8.84
C SER A 44 -15.05 24.80 -9.05
N SER A 45 -15.91 24.88 -8.03
CA SER A 45 -17.13 25.70 -8.07
C SER A 45 -16.88 27.20 -7.87
N ASP A 46 -15.66 27.63 -7.53
CA ASP A 46 -15.31 29.04 -7.34
C ASP A 46 -15.26 29.77 -8.71
N PRO A 47 -16.04 30.86 -8.91
CA PRO A 47 -16.00 31.66 -10.13
C PRO A 47 -14.66 32.37 -10.40
N ASN A 48 -13.73 32.36 -9.43
CA ASN A 48 -12.39 32.92 -9.53
C ASN A 48 -11.32 31.90 -9.94
N ASP A 49 -11.63 30.60 -10.01
CA ASP A 49 -10.71 29.59 -10.55
C ASP A 49 -10.36 29.91 -12.01
N PRO A 50 -9.07 30.01 -12.37
CA PRO A 50 -8.64 30.27 -13.74
C PRO A 50 -9.18 29.26 -14.76
N LEU A 51 -9.50 28.03 -14.34
CA LEU A 51 -10.13 27.02 -15.20
C LEU A 51 -11.56 27.39 -15.60
N ASN A 52 -12.27 28.20 -14.81
CA ASN A 52 -13.64 28.64 -15.08
C ASN A 52 -13.70 29.91 -15.94
N TRP A 53 -12.56 30.51 -16.31
CA TRP A 53 -12.55 31.71 -17.14
C TRP A 53 -12.93 31.40 -18.59
N SER A 54 -13.44 32.42 -19.30
CA SER A 54 -13.87 32.25 -20.69
C SER A 54 -12.69 31.82 -21.58
N LYS A 55 -12.95 30.88 -22.50
CA LYS A 55 -11.93 30.37 -23.42
C LYS A 55 -11.21 31.46 -24.23
N PRO A 56 -11.89 32.51 -24.75
CA PRO A 56 -11.21 33.63 -25.41
C PRO A 56 -10.24 34.37 -24.49
N PHE A 57 -10.58 34.54 -23.22
CA PHE A 57 -9.73 35.22 -22.25
C PHE A 57 -8.49 34.37 -21.89
N LYS A 58 -8.66 33.05 -21.73
CA LYS A 58 -7.52 32.13 -21.53
C LYS A 58 -6.54 32.16 -22.70
N ILE A 59 -7.06 32.15 -23.93
CA ILE A 59 -6.24 32.25 -25.15
C ILE A 59 -5.52 33.59 -25.22
N TYR A 60 -6.20 34.69 -24.89
CA TYR A 60 -5.56 36.01 -24.81
C TYR A 60 -4.38 36.02 -23.84
N LEU A 61 -4.54 35.46 -22.62
CA LEU A 61 -3.46 35.39 -21.64
C LEU A 61 -2.30 34.52 -22.10
N ALA A 62 -2.57 33.37 -22.73
CA ALA A 62 -1.52 32.52 -23.32
C ALA A 62 -0.79 33.23 -24.47
N MET A 63 -1.51 33.97 -25.31
CA MET A 63 -0.90 34.77 -26.38
C MET A 63 -0.04 35.90 -25.82
N LEU A 64 -0.47 36.54 -24.72
CA LEU A 64 0.29 37.59 -24.05
C LEU A 64 1.61 37.06 -23.48
N THR A 65 1.60 35.90 -22.80
CA THR A 65 2.82 35.28 -22.27
C THR A 65 3.75 34.76 -23.37
N CYS A 66 3.21 34.20 -24.46
CA CYS A 66 3.99 33.83 -25.65
C CYS A 66 4.59 35.06 -26.38
N THR A 67 3.88 36.19 -26.39
CA THR A 67 4.38 37.45 -26.98
C THR A 67 5.54 38.00 -26.16
N ALA A 68 5.41 38.02 -24.84
CA ALA A 68 6.51 38.36 -23.94
C ALA A 68 7.75 37.46 -24.18
N LEU A 69 7.56 36.15 -24.32
CA LEU A 69 8.65 35.22 -24.64
C LEU A 69 9.32 35.50 -25.99
N THR A 70 8.51 35.85 -27.00
CA THR A 70 9.00 36.28 -28.32
C THR A 70 9.96 37.46 -28.15
N TRP A 71 9.63 38.46 -27.34
CA TRP A 71 10.48 39.63 -27.13
C TRP A 71 11.78 39.34 -26.37
N VAL A 72 11.76 38.41 -25.43
CA VAL A 72 12.96 37.93 -24.75
C VAL A 72 13.96 37.37 -25.77
N ASN A 73 13.50 36.46 -26.65
CA ASN A 73 14.35 35.83 -27.65
C ASN A 73 14.71 36.77 -28.81
N PHE A 74 13.83 37.73 -29.13
CA PHE A 74 14.09 38.81 -30.07
C PHE A 74 15.28 39.68 -29.64
N PHE A 75 15.33 40.10 -28.37
CA PHE A 75 16.46 40.82 -27.79
C PHE A 75 17.74 39.98 -27.71
N ALA A 76 17.60 38.69 -27.38
CA ALA A 76 18.72 37.78 -27.28
C ALA A 76 19.41 37.63 -28.65
N ALA A 77 18.67 37.19 -29.67
CA ALA A 77 19.24 36.77 -30.96
C ALA A 77 19.39 37.86 -32.00
N GLY A 78 18.65 38.96 -31.93
CA GLY A 78 18.71 40.01 -32.95
C GLY A 78 20.12 40.52 -33.29
N PRO A 79 21.01 40.75 -32.30
CA PRO A 79 22.38 41.18 -32.59
C PRO A 79 23.25 40.17 -33.36
N SER A 80 22.81 38.92 -33.57
CA SER A 80 23.59 37.88 -34.25
C SER A 80 23.79 38.14 -35.75
N THR A 81 22.84 38.78 -36.44
CA THR A 81 22.95 39.09 -37.87
C THR A 81 23.85 40.29 -38.16
N VAL A 82 23.94 41.22 -37.21
CA VAL A 82 24.81 42.42 -37.26
C VAL A 82 26.15 42.20 -36.55
N LEU A 83 26.54 40.94 -36.32
CA LEU A 83 27.74 40.58 -35.55
C LEU A 83 29.01 41.25 -36.09
N VAL A 84 29.19 41.26 -37.41
CA VAL A 84 30.35 41.89 -38.06
C VAL A 84 30.38 43.41 -37.81
N GLU A 85 29.23 44.08 -37.83
CA GLU A 85 29.15 45.52 -37.52
C GLU A 85 29.47 45.81 -36.07
N ILE A 86 29.04 44.96 -35.13
CA ILE A 86 29.39 45.09 -33.72
C ILE A 86 30.91 44.97 -33.55
N VAL A 87 31.55 44.04 -34.27
CA VAL A 87 33.02 43.88 -34.21
C VAL A 87 33.74 45.14 -34.68
N ILE A 88 33.30 45.73 -35.79
CA ILE A 88 33.86 46.97 -36.32
C ILE A 88 33.63 48.12 -35.34
N ASN A 89 32.40 48.31 -34.85
CA ASN A 89 32.03 49.46 -34.02
C ASN A 89 32.58 49.41 -32.58
N VAL A 90 32.80 48.21 -32.03
CA VAL A 90 33.20 48.03 -30.60
C VAL A 90 34.69 47.69 -30.48
N PHE A 91 35.26 46.93 -31.41
CA PHE A 91 36.67 46.51 -31.35
C PHE A 91 37.56 47.17 -32.41
N GLY A 92 37.00 47.91 -33.38
CA GLY A 92 37.78 48.53 -34.46
C GLY A 92 38.47 47.51 -35.37
N ALA A 93 37.99 46.25 -35.40
CA ALA A 93 38.56 45.18 -36.21
C ALA A 93 37.73 44.96 -37.48
N TYR A 94 38.40 44.92 -38.63
CA TYR A 94 37.77 44.83 -39.95
C TYR A 94 37.93 43.43 -40.56
N PRO A 95 36.94 42.94 -41.34
CA PRO A 95 37.05 41.66 -42.03
C PRO A 95 38.21 41.66 -43.04
N PRO A 96 38.85 40.50 -43.30
CA PRO A 96 39.91 40.40 -44.31
C PRO A 96 39.37 40.74 -45.71
N ASP A 97 39.98 41.72 -46.37
CA ASP A 97 39.61 42.17 -47.71
C ASP A 97 40.79 41.97 -48.68
N PRO A 98 40.63 41.17 -49.76
CA PRO A 98 41.64 41.02 -50.81
C PRO A 98 42.10 42.33 -51.45
N ARG A 99 41.31 43.41 -51.34
CA ARG A 99 41.63 44.75 -51.87
C ARG A 99 42.47 45.60 -50.92
N SER A 100 42.64 45.19 -49.66
CA SER A 100 43.43 45.89 -48.64
C SER A 100 44.51 44.97 -48.08
N PRO A 101 45.76 45.03 -48.59
CA PRO A 101 46.85 44.14 -48.16
C PRO A 101 47.11 44.13 -46.65
N ALA A 102 46.89 45.27 -45.97
CA ALA A 102 47.04 45.38 -44.51
C ALA A 102 46.00 44.57 -43.72
N SER A 103 44.83 44.29 -44.30
CA SER A 103 43.78 43.47 -43.70
C SER A 103 44.08 41.97 -43.76
N LEU A 104 45.01 41.55 -44.61
CA LEU A 104 45.44 40.15 -44.79
C LEU A 104 46.61 39.76 -43.86
N SER A 105 47.11 40.67 -43.03
CA SER A 105 48.17 40.34 -42.08
C SER A 105 47.68 39.33 -41.02
N PRO A 106 48.52 38.37 -40.57
CA PRO A 106 48.13 37.42 -39.52
C PRO A 106 47.59 38.09 -38.26
N SER A 107 48.14 39.25 -37.88
CA SER A 107 47.67 40.05 -36.74
C SER A 107 46.28 40.66 -36.96
N SER A 108 45.97 41.15 -38.17
CA SER A 108 44.66 41.71 -38.50
C SER A 108 43.58 40.63 -38.53
N ILE A 109 43.89 39.48 -39.11
CA ILE A 109 43.00 38.30 -39.15
C ILE A 109 42.72 37.80 -37.73
N ALA A 110 43.76 37.66 -36.90
CA ALA A 110 43.61 37.24 -35.51
C ALA A 110 42.79 38.24 -34.68
N ALA A 111 42.98 39.55 -34.89
CA ALA A 111 42.21 40.60 -34.20
C ALA A 111 40.72 40.55 -34.58
N PHE A 112 40.41 40.36 -35.86
CA PHE A 112 39.03 40.21 -36.33
C PHE A 112 38.38 38.92 -35.81
N GLN A 113 39.06 37.77 -35.89
CA GLN A 113 38.58 36.50 -35.35
C GLN A 113 38.32 36.59 -33.83
N HIS A 114 39.25 37.18 -33.07
CA HIS A 114 39.07 37.40 -31.64
C HIS A 114 37.88 38.35 -31.34
N GLY A 115 37.68 39.37 -32.17
CA GLY A 115 36.50 40.24 -32.11
C GLY A 115 35.19 39.48 -32.35
N VAL A 116 35.15 38.61 -33.37
CA VAL A 116 34.01 37.73 -33.70
C VAL A 116 33.69 36.80 -32.53
N SER A 117 34.69 36.17 -31.91
CA SER A 117 34.50 35.31 -30.73
C SER A 117 33.92 36.10 -29.54
N LYS A 118 34.45 37.31 -29.26
CA LYS A 118 33.93 38.15 -28.16
C LYS A 118 32.52 38.70 -28.44
N ALA A 119 32.20 39.02 -29.69
CA ALA A 119 30.86 39.45 -30.10
C ALA A 119 29.86 38.28 -30.02
N ALA A 120 30.24 37.08 -30.45
CA ALA A 120 29.44 35.87 -30.28
C ALA A 120 29.19 35.55 -28.79
N PHE A 121 30.16 35.81 -27.92
CA PHE A 121 30.00 35.64 -26.47
C PHE A 121 28.91 36.54 -25.87
N LEU A 122 28.62 37.73 -26.44
CA LEU A 122 27.49 38.57 -26.00
C LEU A 122 26.14 37.87 -26.14
N PHE A 123 26.04 36.92 -27.06
CA PHE A 123 24.87 36.08 -27.26
C PHE A 123 24.88 34.89 -26.30
N SER A 124 25.97 34.12 -26.23
CA SER A 124 26.07 32.96 -25.33
C SER A 124 25.90 33.33 -23.85
N ALA A 125 26.49 34.45 -23.42
CA ALA A 125 26.36 34.96 -22.06
C ALA A 125 24.92 35.32 -21.69
N THR A 126 24.12 35.80 -22.66
CA THR A 126 22.70 36.09 -22.43
C THR A 126 21.88 34.84 -22.19
N SER A 127 22.15 33.75 -22.92
CA SER A 127 21.44 32.48 -22.74
C SER A 127 21.69 31.85 -21.37
N VAL A 128 22.94 31.79 -20.91
CA VAL A 128 23.25 31.22 -19.58
C VAL A 128 22.70 32.07 -18.44
N SER A 129 22.75 33.40 -18.56
CA SER A 129 22.20 34.32 -17.55
C SER A 129 20.69 34.14 -17.39
N ALA A 130 19.95 34.01 -18.49
CA ALA A 130 18.51 33.73 -18.47
C ALA A 130 18.20 32.37 -17.85
N GLY A 131 19.02 31.35 -18.12
CA GLY A 131 18.89 30.03 -17.48
C GLY A 131 19.07 30.05 -15.97
N VAL A 132 20.16 30.64 -15.49
CA VAL A 132 20.51 30.68 -14.05
C VAL A 132 19.51 31.51 -13.25
N SER A 133 18.99 32.60 -13.82
CA SER A 133 18.04 33.46 -13.10
C SER A 133 16.72 32.76 -12.74
N ASN A 134 16.37 31.69 -13.46
CA ASN A 134 15.18 30.88 -13.14
C ASN A 134 15.26 30.16 -11.79
N LEU A 135 16.47 29.93 -11.25
CA LEU A 135 16.64 29.41 -9.88
C LEU A 135 16.11 30.39 -8.82
N LEU A 136 15.99 31.68 -9.16
CA LEU A 136 15.43 32.72 -8.29
C LEU A 136 13.98 33.04 -8.64
N TRP A 137 13.67 33.30 -9.92
CA TRP A 137 12.36 33.80 -10.32
C TRP A 137 11.24 32.78 -10.14
N VAL A 138 11.53 31.49 -10.30
CA VAL A 138 10.54 30.41 -10.14
C VAL A 138 10.06 30.29 -8.70
N PRO A 139 10.92 30.12 -7.68
CA PRO A 139 10.48 30.11 -6.29
C PRO A 139 9.68 31.35 -5.90
N LEU A 140 10.05 32.52 -6.42
CA LEU A 140 9.32 33.76 -6.18
C LEU A 140 7.93 33.73 -6.82
N ALA A 141 7.78 33.19 -8.04
CA ALA A 141 6.50 33.10 -8.74
C ALA A 141 5.55 32.06 -8.08
N VAL A 142 6.10 30.96 -7.56
CA VAL A 142 5.34 29.96 -6.78
C VAL A 142 4.84 30.55 -5.46
N LYS A 143 5.68 31.33 -4.76
CA LYS A 143 5.35 31.83 -3.41
C LYS A 143 4.54 33.13 -3.40
N TYR A 144 4.85 34.06 -4.30
CA TYR A 144 4.31 35.43 -4.32
C TYR A 144 3.37 35.71 -5.51
N GLY A 145 3.07 34.70 -6.32
CA GLY A 145 2.18 34.81 -7.48
C GLY A 145 2.90 35.12 -8.78
N ARG A 146 2.25 34.81 -9.90
CA ARG A 146 2.82 34.90 -11.25
C ARG A 146 2.88 36.36 -11.70
N ARG A 147 1.84 37.13 -11.41
CA ARG A 147 1.67 38.53 -11.89
C ARG A 147 2.74 39.46 -11.34
N SER A 148 3.02 39.37 -10.04
CA SER A 148 3.96 40.25 -9.33
C SER A 148 5.37 40.10 -9.90
N VAL A 149 5.81 38.86 -10.08
CA VAL A 149 7.11 38.54 -10.67
C VAL A 149 7.16 38.96 -12.14
N TYR A 150 6.13 38.65 -12.93
CA TYR A 150 6.09 39.00 -14.35
C TYR A 150 6.21 40.51 -14.60
N THR A 151 5.47 41.31 -13.83
CA THR A 151 5.48 42.78 -13.98
C THR A 151 6.85 43.36 -13.63
N PHE A 152 7.43 42.91 -12.52
CA PHE A 152 8.71 43.41 -12.03
C PHE A 152 9.86 43.08 -12.99
N THR A 153 9.95 41.81 -13.42
CA THR A 153 11.04 41.36 -14.29
C THR A 153 10.97 42.01 -15.66
N PHE A 154 9.78 42.17 -16.25
CA PHE A 154 9.62 42.81 -17.55
C PHE A 154 9.91 44.31 -17.55
N LEU A 155 9.53 45.03 -16.48
CA LEU A 155 9.88 46.43 -16.31
C LEU A 155 11.41 46.61 -16.23
N ALA A 156 12.06 45.82 -15.37
CA ALA A 156 13.52 45.86 -15.22
C ALA A 156 14.25 45.45 -16.51
N PHE A 157 13.72 44.46 -17.24
CA PHE A 157 14.23 44.05 -18.56
C PHE A 157 14.16 45.20 -19.58
N GLY A 158 13.03 45.90 -19.67
CA GLY A 158 12.86 47.05 -20.56
C GLY A 158 13.87 48.18 -20.29
N LEU A 159 14.15 48.48 -19.01
CA LEU A 159 15.16 49.47 -18.62
C LEU A 159 16.58 49.01 -19.02
N CYS A 160 16.90 47.72 -18.91
CA CYS A 160 18.19 47.18 -19.33
C CYS A 160 18.37 47.17 -20.86
N CYS A 161 17.28 47.08 -21.63
CA CYS A 161 17.33 47.27 -23.09
C CYS A 161 17.78 48.70 -23.46
N ILE A 162 17.27 49.72 -22.76
CA ILE A 162 17.72 51.11 -22.94
C ILE A 162 19.20 51.26 -22.58
N TRP A 163 19.64 50.61 -21.50
CA TRP A 163 21.06 50.59 -21.13
C TRP A 163 21.93 49.95 -22.20
N SER A 164 21.51 48.82 -22.78
CA SER A 164 22.21 48.14 -23.88
C SER A 164 22.33 49.03 -25.13
N ALA A 165 21.29 49.81 -25.44
CA ALA A 165 21.31 50.76 -26.56
C ALA A 165 22.31 51.91 -26.36
N ARG A 166 22.59 52.28 -25.11
CA ARG A 166 23.48 53.39 -24.71
C ARG A 166 24.91 52.94 -24.38
N ALA A 167 25.20 51.64 -24.43
CA ALA A 167 26.52 51.12 -24.09
C ALA A 167 27.59 51.56 -25.11
N THR A 168 28.70 52.10 -24.59
CA THR A 168 29.83 52.61 -25.38
C THR A 168 31.05 51.69 -25.34
N SER A 169 31.13 50.79 -24.35
CA SER A 169 32.23 49.82 -24.21
C SER A 169 31.72 48.37 -24.20
N TYR A 170 32.58 47.42 -24.58
CA TYR A 170 32.26 45.99 -24.55
C TYR A 170 31.82 45.51 -23.16
N SER A 171 32.51 45.94 -22.09
CA SER A 171 32.16 45.53 -20.72
C SER A 171 30.79 46.06 -20.30
N THR A 172 30.48 47.32 -20.61
CA THR A 172 29.14 47.87 -20.34
C THR A 172 28.05 47.19 -21.15
N LEU A 173 28.32 46.84 -22.42
CA LEU A 173 27.37 46.15 -23.29
C LEU A 173 27.16 44.70 -22.83
N LEU A 174 28.22 44.01 -22.41
CA LEU A 174 28.14 42.67 -21.85
C LEU A 174 27.36 42.67 -20.52
N ALA A 175 27.68 43.61 -19.61
CA ALA A 175 26.99 43.73 -18.33
C ALA A 175 25.50 44.04 -18.49
N SER A 176 25.15 45.01 -19.34
CA SER A 176 23.75 45.38 -19.59
C SER A 176 22.96 44.21 -20.20
N ARG A 177 23.59 43.42 -21.07
CA ARG A 177 22.98 42.22 -21.67
C ARG A 177 22.81 41.08 -20.68
N ILE A 178 23.82 40.78 -19.85
CA ILE A 178 23.73 39.75 -18.80
C ILE A 178 22.61 40.10 -17.83
N ILE A 179 22.54 41.34 -17.35
CA ILE A 179 21.52 41.79 -16.40
C ILE A 179 20.14 41.84 -17.08
N ALA A 180 20.05 42.30 -18.33
CA ALA A 180 18.79 42.24 -19.10
C ALA A 180 18.26 40.80 -19.19
N SER A 181 19.13 39.85 -19.52
CA SER A 181 18.78 38.44 -19.61
C SER A 181 18.45 37.81 -18.26
N TRP A 182 19.07 38.27 -17.18
CA TRP A 182 18.72 37.83 -15.83
C TRP A 182 17.25 38.12 -15.54
N PHE A 183 16.79 39.33 -15.84
CA PHE A 183 15.37 39.68 -15.70
C PHE A 183 14.49 39.00 -16.74
N ALA A 184 14.94 38.90 -17.99
CA ALA A 184 14.19 38.25 -19.06
C ALA A 184 13.88 36.77 -18.78
N GLY A 185 14.78 36.05 -18.09
CA GLY A 185 14.59 34.65 -17.72
C GLY A 185 13.29 34.39 -16.94
N GLY A 186 12.86 35.31 -16.08
CA GLY A 186 11.61 35.17 -15.33
C GLY A 186 10.37 34.98 -16.22
N ALA A 187 10.32 35.58 -17.41
CA ALA A 187 9.19 35.38 -18.33
C ALA A 187 9.23 34.02 -19.05
N GLU A 188 10.42 33.47 -19.24
CA GLU A 188 10.64 32.19 -19.89
C GLU A 188 10.08 31.03 -19.08
N CYS A 189 10.19 31.06 -17.75
CA CYS A 189 9.65 30.03 -16.88
C CYS A 189 8.18 30.22 -16.50
N ILE A 190 7.69 31.46 -16.40
CA ILE A 190 6.31 31.70 -15.95
C ILE A 190 5.28 31.40 -17.07
N ALA A 191 5.65 31.53 -18.34
CA ALA A 191 4.76 31.22 -19.46
C ALA A 191 4.20 29.78 -19.43
N PRO A 192 5.02 28.71 -19.33
CA PRO A 192 4.50 27.34 -19.24
C PRO A 192 3.72 27.08 -17.95
N MET A 193 4.08 27.72 -16.82
CA MET A 193 3.29 27.64 -15.57
C MET A 193 1.90 28.26 -15.74
N THR A 194 1.82 29.42 -16.42
CA THR A 194 0.56 30.10 -16.70
C THR A 194 -0.33 29.29 -17.62
N ILE A 195 0.25 28.62 -18.63
CA ILE A 195 -0.50 27.70 -19.51
C ILE A 195 -1.07 26.52 -18.70
N ALA A 196 -0.30 25.97 -17.77
CA ALA A 196 -0.75 24.88 -16.90
C ALA A 196 -1.90 25.31 -15.98
N ASP A 197 -1.84 26.54 -15.44
CA ASP A 197 -2.89 27.10 -14.56
C ASP A 197 -4.23 27.32 -15.32
N LEU A 198 -4.19 27.60 -16.64
CA LEU A 198 -5.35 28.03 -17.44
C LEU A 198 -6.07 26.91 -18.22
N PHE A 199 -5.34 25.89 -18.70
CA PHE A 199 -5.85 24.92 -19.68
C PHE A 199 -5.91 23.47 -19.16
N PHE A 200 -6.94 22.75 -19.60
CA PHE A 200 -7.11 21.31 -19.33
C PHE A 200 -6.10 20.48 -20.13
N LEU A 201 -5.81 19.27 -19.65
CA LEU A 201 -4.80 18.35 -20.21
C LEU A 201 -4.88 18.17 -21.73
N HIS A 202 -6.08 18.00 -22.27
CA HIS A 202 -6.29 17.79 -23.70
C HIS A 202 -6.11 19.05 -24.56
N GLU A 203 -6.05 20.24 -23.96
CA GLU A 203 -5.77 21.52 -24.64
C GLU A 203 -4.31 21.96 -24.43
N ARG A 204 -3.60 21.37 -23.46
CA ARG A 204 -2.22 21.77 -23.08
C ARG A 204 -1.20 21.49 -24.17
N GLY A 205 -1.34 20.42 -24.95
CA GLY A 205 -0.39 20.06 -26.02
C GLY A 205 -0.25 21.19 -27.04
N GLN A 206 -1.38 21.73 -27.52
CA GLN A 206 -1.38 22.82 -28.50
C GLN A 206 -0.87 24.15 -27.93
N MET A 207 -1.20 24.48 -26.68
CA MET A 207 -0.70 25.69 -26.04
C MET A 207 0.81 25.63 -25.75
N THR A 208 1.32 24.45 -25.38
CA THR A 208 2.77 24.24 -25.16
C THR A 208 3.56 24.26 -26.47
N ALA A 209 2.97 23.77 -27.57
CA ALA A 209 3.56 23.90 -28.91
C ALA A 209 3.64 25.37 -29.36
N MET A 210 2.61 26.17 -29.05
CA MET A 210 2.63 27.62 -29.30
C MET A 210 3.73 28.34 -28.51
N TYR A 211 3.92 27.97 -27.23
CA TYR A 211 5.05 28.44 -26.42
C TYR A 211 6.39 28.13 -27.07
N SER A 212 6.59 26.88 -27.52
CA SER A 212 7.84 26.43 -28.13
C SER A 212 8.12 27.18 -29.44
N ALA A 213 7.10 27.41 -30.26
CA ALA A 213 7.22 28.18 -31.49
C ALA A 213 7.50 29.67 -31.22
N ALA A 214 6.90 30.26 -30.18
CA ALA A 214 7.13 31.66 -29.82
C ALA A 214 8.59 31.91 -29.41
N LEU A 215 9.21 30.96 -28.69
CA LEU A 215 10.62 31.00 -28.32
C LEU A 215 11.53 31.07 -29.56
N SER A 216 11.40 30.13 -30.49
CA SER A 216 12.25 30.06 -31.68
C SER A 216 11.92 31.15 -32.71
N THR A 217 10.65 31.52 -32.85
CA THR A 217 10.20 32.60 -33.75
C THR A 217 10.73 33.95 -33.28
N GLY A 218 10.75 34.21 -31.98
CA GLY A 218 11.33 35.45 -31.44
C GLY A 218 12.78 35.63 -31.83
N ALA A 219 13.58 34.56 -31.76
CA ALA A 219 14.98 34.60 -32.14
C ALA A 219 15.17 34.87 -33.65
N ALA A 220 14.43 34.15 -34.51
CA ALA A 220 14.48 34.36 -35.97
C ALA A 220 13.98 35.76 -36.37
N LEU A 221 12.90 36.23 -35.75
CA LEU A 221 12.31 37.54 -35.97
C LEU A 221 13.27 38.67 -35.56
N GLY A 222 13.99 38.48 -34.44
CA GLY A 222 15.06 39.38 -34.02
C GLY A 222 16.15 39.49 -35.07
N SER A 223 16.65 38.36 -35.55
CA SER A 223 17.70 38.29 -36.57
C SER A 223 17.27 38.95 -37.89
N PHE A 224 16.03 38.72 -38.32
CA PHE A 224 15.45 39.35 -39.51
C PHE A 224 15.34 40.88 -39.36
N ILE A 225 14.68 41.37 -38.31
CA ILE A 225 14.44 42.80 -38.12
C ILE A 225 15.76 43.56 -37.88
N SER A 226 16.68 43.00 -37.11
CA SER A 226 18.02 43.55 -36.90
C SER A 226 18.79 43.69 -38.23
N GLY A 227 18.73 42.67 -39.08
CA GLY A 227 19.32 42.72 -40.42
C GLY A 227 18.71 43.80 -41.30
N VAL A 228 17.38 43.93 -41.34
CA VAL A 228 16.70 44.97 -42.14
C VAL A 228 16.99 46.38 -41.61
N MET A 229 17.03 46.56 -40.29
CA MET A 229 17.32 47.86 -39.67
C MET A 229 18.72 48.37 -39.99
N SER A 230 19.70 47.47 -40.21
CA SER A 230 21.08 47.85 -40.56
C SER A 230 21.22 48.68 -41.84
N VAL A 231 20.21 48.67 -42.73
CA VAL A 231 20.22 49.45 -43.98
C VAL A 231 20.24 50.96 -43.73
N SER A 232 19.54 51.43 -42.70
CA SER A 232 19.32 52.87 -42.46
C SER A 232 19.64 53.33 -41.04
N GLN A 233 19.85 52.39 -40.12
CA GLN A 233 20.02 52.66 -38.69
C GLN A 233 21.19 51.85 -38.13
N SER A 234 21.80 52.36 -37.06
CA SER A 234 22.81 51.60 -36.32
C SER A 234 22.19 50.40 -35.61
N TRP A 235 22.97 49.34 -35.38
CA TRP A 235 22.59 48.20 -34.54
C TRP A 235 22.08 48.61 -33.14
N ARG A 236 22.47 49.78 -32.62
CA ARG A 236 21.95 50.34 -31.35
C ARG A 236 20.46 50.67 -31.39
N SER A 237 19.93 51.04 -32.56
CA SER A 237 18.51 51.36 -32.75
C SER A 237 17.63 50.14 -32.52
N PHE A 238 18.14 48.94 -32.78
CA PHE A 238 17.47 47.68 -32.48
C PHE A 238 17.19 47.51 -30.98
N HIS A 239 18.14 47.88 -30.10
CA HIS A 239 17.92 47.80 -28.65
C HIS A 239 16.88 48.80 -28.13
N TYR A 240 16.72 49.97 -28.76
CA TYR A 240 15.58 50.85 -28.46
C TYR A 240 14.25 50.26 -28.90
N LEU A 241 14.21 49.59 -30.07
CA LEU A 241 13.03 48.86 -30.50
C LEU A 241 12.67 47.76 -29.48
N CYS A 242 13.66 47.00 -29.01
CA CYS A 242 13.46 46.02 -27.93
C CYS A 242 12.89 46.67 -26.67
N ALA A 243 13.43 47.81 -26.23
CA ALA A 243 12.90 48.53 -25.08
C ALA A 243 11.43 48.94 -25.28
N GLY A 244 11.08 49.46 -26.46
CA GLY A 244 9.72 49.87 -26.79
C GLY A 244 8.71 48.71 -26.72
N VAL A 245 9.00 47.60 -27.40
CA VAL A 245 8.08 46.44 -27.42
C VAL A 245 7.96 45.75 -26.06
N VAL A 246 9.05 45.69 -25.28
CA VAL A 246 9.05 45.13 -23.92
C VAL A 246 8.26 46.01 -22.95
N LEU A 247 8.47 47.33 -22.97
CA LEU A 247 7.74 48.26 -22.09
C LEU A 247 6.26 48.33 -22.47
N ALA A 248 5.91 48.30 -23.76
CA ALA A 248 4.51 48.20 -24.20
C ALA A 248 3.85 46.90 -23.71
N THR A 249 4.56 45.78 -23.78
CA THR A 249 4.07 44.49 -23.25
C THR A 249 3.94 44.53 -21.72
N THR A 250 4.86 45.21 -21.03
CA THR A 250 4.80 45.43 -19.57
C THR A 250 3.53 46.20 -19.16
N VAL A 251 3.17 47.23 -19.93
CA VAL A 251 1.92 47.98 -19.72
C VAL A 251 0.70 47.07 -19.91
N LEU A 252 0.67 46.24 -20.95
CA LEU A 252 -0.41 45.27 -21.15
C LEU A 252 -0.51 44.29 -19.97
N ILE A 253 0.59 43.66 -19.57
CA ILE A 253 0.62 42.74 -18.42
C ILE A 253 0.09 43.43 -17.15
N PHE A 254 0.51 44.66 -16.89
CA PHE A 254 0.07 45.42 -15.72
C PHE A 254 -1.45 45.67 -15.71
N PHE A 255 -2.05 45.98 -16.87
CA PHE A 255 -3.47 46.34 -16.99
C PHE A 255 -4.42 45.21 -17.39
N THR A 256 -3.93 44.05 -17.85
CA THR A 256 -4.82 42.98 -18.34
C THR A 256 -4.55 41.58 -17.77
N MET A 257 -3.41 41.33 -17.11
CA MET A 257 -3.06 40.00 -16.59
C MET A 257 -3.44 39.84 -15.11
N PRO A 258 -4.56 39.19 -14.76
CA PRO A 258 -4.88 38.86 -13.37
C PRO A 258 -3.94 37.78 -12.82
N GLU A 259 -3.93 37.60 -11.50
CA GLU A 259 -3.19 36.49 -10.88
C GLU A 259 -3.77 35.15 -11.36
N THR A 260 -2.91 34.30 -11.92
CA THR A 260 -3.28 32.96 -12.43
C THR A 260 -2.98 31.86 -11.43
N ALA A 261 -2.18 32.14 -10.39
CA ALA A 261 -2.03 31.24 -9.26
C ALA A 261 -3.36 31.05 -8.55
N TYR A 262 -3.83 29.81 -8.47
CA TYR A 262 -5.06 29.51 -7.75
C TYR A 262 -4.90 28.25 -6.91
N GLN A 263 -5.07 28.38 -5.60
CA GLN A 263 -5.08 27.26 -4.67
C GLN A 263 -6.48 26.67 -4.64
N ARG A 264 -6.69 25.54 -5.32
CA ARG A 264 -7.97 24.83 -5.32
C ARG A 264 -8.16 24.17 -3.96
N VAL A 265 -9.01 24.76 -3.14
CA VAL A 265 -9.51 24.13 -1.92
C VAL A 265 -10.61 23.16 -2.36
N ILE A 266 -10.39 21.87 -2.14
CA ILE A 266 -11.44 20.86 -2.35
C ILE A 266 -12.47 21.09 -1.25
N PRO A 267 -13.76 21.37 -1.56
CA PRO A 267 -14.76 21.60 -0.54
C PRO A 267 -14.80 20.44 0.45
N GLU A 268 -14.69 20.76 1.74
CA GLU A 268 -15.19 19.88 2.80
C GLU A 268 -16.71 19.89 2.64
N THR A 269 -17.31 18.74 2.33
CA THR A 269 -18.77 18.64 2.32
C THR A 269 -19.21 18.74 3.78
N GLU A 270 -19.62 19.93 4.20
CA GLU A 270 -20.21 20.20 5.51
C GLU A 270 -21.35 19.22 5.78
N GLU A 271 -21.22 18.47 6.87
CA GLU A 271 -22.33 17.72 7.47
C GLU A 271 -23.45 18.72 7.82
N ARG A 272 -24.59 18.66 7.12
CA ARG A 272 -25.84 19.22 7.65
C ARG A 272 -26.24 18.40 8.87
N THR A 273 -25.90 18.91 10.05
CA THR A 273 -26.54 18.58 11.32
C THR A 273 -28.04 18.88 11.21
N THR A 274 -28.89 17.86 11.14
CA THR A 274 -30.32 18.02 11.46
C THR A 274 -30.52 17.74 12.94
N THR A 275 -30.54 18.81 13.72
CA THR A 275 -31.22 18.88 15.01
C THR A 275 -32.74 18.96 14.80
N ASP A 276 -33.46 18.26 15.67
CA ASP A 276 -34.91 18.16 15.77
C ASP A 276 -35.69 19.49 15.70
N SER A 277 -36.77 19.50 14.92
CA SER A 277 -38.05 20.09 15.33
C SER A 277 -39.20 19.58 14.45
N LYS A 278 -40.22 19.00 15.10
CA LYS A 278 -41.55 18.71 14.55
C LYS A 278 -42.30 20.03 14.27
N GLU A 279 -43.04 20.11 13.15
CA GLU A 279 -44.47 20.48 13.07
C GLU A 279 -44.96 20.59 11.60
N GLU A 280 -46.26 20.79 11.43
CA GLU A 280 -47.18 20.25 10.42
C GLU A 280 -47.22 20.89 9.02
N ALA A 281 -47.52 20.03 8.04
CA ALA A 281 -48.53 20.09 6.97
C ALA A 281 -48.65 21.27 5.95
N THR A 282 -48.83 20.81 4.70
CA THR A 282 -49.68 21.29 3.58
C THR A 282 -49.15 22.31 2.55
N ASN A 283 -49.07 21.79 1.31
CA ASN A 283 -49.31 22.39 -0.01
C ASN A 283 -48.67 23.75 -0.36
N VAL A 284 -47.79 23.76 -1.36
CA VAL A 284 -48.04 24.19 -2.75
C VAL A 284 -46.69 24.33 -3.46
N SER A 285 -46.66 23.86 -4.72
CA SER A 285 -45.62 24.05 -5.73
C SER A 285 -44.79 25.34 -5.59
N GLN A 286 -43.50 25.18 -5.30
CA GLN A 286 -42.45 26.10 -5.76
C GLN A 286 -41.13 25.36 -5.83
N VAL A 287 -40.46 25.54 -6.97
CA VAL A 287 -39.09 25.11 -7.24
C VAL A 287 -38.18 25.86 -6.27
N GLU A 288 -37.70 25.20 -5.23
CA GLU A 288 -36.59 25.68 -4.38
C GLU A 288 -35.44 24.67 -4.51
N ARG A 289 -34.48 24.97 -5.40
CA ARG A 289 -33.27 25.73 -5.09
C ARG A 289 -32.41 24.96 -4.09
N VAL A 290 -31.60 24.06 -4.65
CA VAL A 290 -30.38 23.53 -4.02
C VAL A 290 -29.70 24.68 -3.28
N GLU A 291 -29.59 24.59 -1.96
CA GLU A 291 -28.82 25.56 -1.17
C GLU A 291 -27.45 25.70 -1.81
N GLU A 292 -27.16 26.91 -2.27
CA GLU A 292 -25.87 27.32 -2.80
C GLU A 292 -24.81 27.04 -1.72
N ALA A 293 -23.96 26.05 -1.96
CA ALA A 293 -22.68 25.97 -1.29
C ALA A 293 -22.05 27.37 -1.34
N ASN A 294 -21.62 27.89 -0.19
CA ASN A 294 -21.00 29.21 -0.01
C ASN A 294 -19.88 29.42 -1.04
N THR A 295 -20.23 29.88 -2.24
CA THR A 295 -19.29 30.12 -3.33
C THR A 295 -18.77 31.53 -3.14
N PRO A 296 -17.45 31.71 -2.99
CA PRO A 296 -16.90 33.04 -2.75
C PRO A 296 -17.28 33.98 -3.90
N PRO A 297 -17.62 35.24 -3.61
CA PRO A 297 -18.11 36.17 -4.62
C PRO A 297 -17.06 36.37 -5.71
N LYS A 298 -17.52 36.51 -6.96
CA LYS A 298 -16.66 36.80 -8.09
C LYS A 298 -15.92 38.13 -7.86
N LYS A 299 -14.59 38.09 -7.79
CA LYS A 299 -13.75 39.28 -7.58
C LYS A 299 -14.01 40.31 -8.68
N SER A 300 -14.15 41.58 -8.31
CA SER A 300 -14.26 42.71 -9.26
C SER A 300 -12.96 42.90 -10.05
N PHE A 301 -13.02 43.64 -11.17
CA PHE A 301 -11.84 43.89 -12.01
C PHE A 301 -10.68 44.48 -11.20
N ILE A 302 -10.92 45.48 -10.35
CA ILE A 302 -9.88 46.09 -9.50
C ILE A 302 -9.30 45.08 -8.50
N GLN A 303 -10.14 44.22 -7.90
CA GLN A 303 -9.69 43.17 -6.98
C GLN A 303 -8.90 42.06 -7.67
N ARG A 304 -9.25 41.69 -8.91
CA ARG A 304 -8.49 40.72 -9.74
C ARG A 304 -7.12 41.26 -10.15
N MET A 305 -7.00 42.58 -10.24
CA MET A 305 -5.79 43.29 -10.66
C MET A 305 -4.93 43.75 -9.48
N ALA A 306 -5.36 43.52 -8.24
CA ALA A 306 -4.57 43.87 -7.06
C ALA A 306 -3.35 42.96 -6.92
N PHE A 307 -2.21 43.52 -6.48
CA PHE A 307 -1.05 42.74 -6.04
C PHE A 307 -1.34 42.15 -4.65
N THR A 308 -2.13 41.07 -4.58
CA THR A 308 -2.53 40.43 -3.31
C THR A 308 -1.33 39.83 -2.57
N ARG A 309 -1.27 40.04 -1.24
CA ARG A 309 -0.21 39.57 -0.30
C ARG A 309 -0.42 38.15 0.25
N THR A 310 -1.21 37.32 -0.40
CA THR A 310 -1.47 35.95 0.08
C THR A 310 -0.30 35.04 -0.29
N HIS A 311 0.44 34.55 0.71
CA HIS A 311 1.43 33.50 0.53
C HIS A 311 0.73 32.22 0.07
N LEU A 312 0.98 31.81 -1.19
CA LEU A 312 0.37 30.62 -1.79
C LEU A 312 0.91 29.30 -1.22
N THR A 313 2.08 29.35 -0.59
CA THR A 313 2.70 28.20 0.07
C THR A 313 3.49 28.65 1.31
N THR A 314 3.48 27.80 2.34
CA THR A 314 4.26 27.97 3.57
C THR A 314 5.70 27.47 3.44
N GLU A 315 6.05 26.84 2.32
CA GLU A 315 7.38 26.27 2.12
C GLU A 315 8.51 27.32 2.02
N SER A 316 9.73 26.86 2.35
CA SER A 316 10.96 27.64 2.20
C SER A 316 11.32 27.85 0.73
N ILE A 317 11.65 29.09 0.36
CA ILE A 317 12.04 29.48 -1.01
C ILE A 317 13.28 28.69 -1.45
N TRP A 318 14.24 28.49 -0.55
CA TRP A 318 15.46 27.73 -0.83
C TRP A 318 15.17 26.27 -1.15
N LYS A 319 14.21 25.67 -0.44
CA LYS A 319 13.80 24.29 -0.69
C LYS A 319 13.24 24.15 -2.11
N ILE A 320 12.35 25.07 -2.52
CA ILE A 320 11.79 25.12 -3.88
C ILE A 320 12.89 25.36 -4.92
N ALA A 321 13.87 26.22 -4.63
CA ALA A 321 14.99 26.51 -5.53
C ALA A 321 15.92 25.30 -5.78
N PHE A 322 16.04 24.38 -4.81
CA PHE A 322 16.89 23.18 -4.93
C PHE A 322 16.17 21.95 -5.50
N ARG A 323 14.84 21.90 -5.56
CA ARG A 323 14.07 20.77 -6.14
C ARG A 323 14.40 20.45 -7.62
N PRO A 324 14.72 21.40 -8.51
CA PRO A 324 15.01 21.10 -9.90
C PRO A 324 16.24 20.21 -10.14
N PHE A 325 17.21 20.20 -9.22
CA PHE A 325 18.45 19.40 -9.32
C PHE A 325 18.21 17.89 -9.24
N PRO A 326 17.54 17.35 -8.21
CA PRO A 326 17.23 15.92 -8.16
C PRO A 326 16.26 15.49 -9.28
N VAL A 327 15.35 16.37 -9.70
CA VAL A 327 14.40 16.09 -10.80
C VAL A 327 15.11 15.88 -12.14
N LEU A 328 16.26 16.54 -12.37
CA LEU A 328 17.06 16.34 -13.59
C LEU A 328 17.57 14.90 -13.72
N LEU A 329 17.81 14.20 -12.60
CA LEU A 329 18.31 12.82 -12.61
C LEU A 329 17.29 11.81 -13.15
N LEU A 330 16.03 12.21 -13.29
CA LEU A 330 14.98 11.39 -13.89
C LEU A 330 15.28 11.21 -15.39
N PRO A 331 15.46 9.98 -15.91
CA PRO A 331 15.85 9.76 -17.30
C PRO A 331 14.95 10.44 -18.35
N PRO A 332 13.59 10.43 -18.22
CA PRO A 332 12.74 11.17 -19.14
C PRO A 332 12.96 12.69 -19.11
N VAL A 333 13.20 13.27 -17.91
CA VAL A 333 13.48 14.70 -17.74
C VAL A 333 14.84 15.05 -18.33
N LEU A 334 15.86 14.24 -18.04
CA LEU A 334 17.22 14.41 -18.57
C LEU A 334 17.21 14.39 -20.10
N TRP A 335 16.59 13.38 -20.71
CA TRP A 335 16.51 13.23 -22.16
C TRP A 335 15.81 14.42 -22.82
N SER A 336 14.66 14.84 -22.27
CA SER A 336 13.92 15.99 -22.78
C SER A 336 14.71 17.29 -22.62
N THR A 337 15.42 17.47 -21.50
CA THR A 337 16.31 18.61 -21.25
C THR A 337 17.45 18.69 -22.27
N ILE A 338 18.11 17.56 -22.56
CA ILE A 338 19.19 17.49 -23.55
C ILE A 338 18.64 17.76 -24.95
N SER A 339 17.49 17.17 -25.30
CA SER A 339 16.83 17.38 -26.60
C SER A 339 16.48 18.86 -26.82
N PHE A 340 15.97 19.53 -25.79
CA PHE A 340 15.67 20.96 -25.82
C PHE A 340 16.96 21.79 -25.92
N GLY A 341 17.95 21.50 -25.08
CA GLY A 341 19.24 22.21 -25.07
C GLY A 341 19.98 22.12 -26.40
N ILE A 342 19.98 20.96 -27.05
CA ILE A 342 20.60 20.78 -28.37
C ILE A 342 19.82 21.50 -29.47
N GLY A 343 18.48 21.45 -29.42
CA GLY A 343 17.65 22.17 -30.39
C GLY A 343 17.93 23.67 -30.40
N ILE A 344 17.96 24.30 -29.23
CA ILE A 344 18.27 25.72 -29.12
C ILE A 344 19.77 25.98 -29.35
N GLY A 345 20.66 25.13 -28.82
CA GLY A 345 22.10 25.20 -29.04
C GLY A 345 22.46 25.26 -30.52
N ILE A 346 21.93 24.32 -31.32
CA ILE A 346 22.18 24.27 -32.76
C ILE A 346 21.56 25.48 -33.48
N PHE A 347 20.35 25.90 -33.10
CA PHE A 347 19.73 27.13 -33.64
C PHE A 347 20.66 28.33 -33.46
N VAL A 348 21.24 28.46 -32.27
CA VAL A 348 22.19 29.52 -31.92
C VAL A 348 23.46 29.43 -32.74
N ILE A 349 24.02 28.23 -32.91
CA ILE A 349 25.22 28.00 -33.73
C ILE A 349 24.96 28.49 -35.15
N MET A 350 23.86 28.04 -35.78
CA MET A 350 23.44 28.49 -37.10
C MET A 350 23.25 30.02 -37.13
N GLY A 351 22.74 30.60 -36.05
CA GLY A 351 22.67 32.05 -35.80
C GLY A 351 24.00 32.76 -35.93
N THR A 352 24.96 32.35 -35.11
CA THR A 352 26.29 32.97 -35.03
C THR A 352 27.14 32.74 -36.27
N THR A 353 26.97 31.59 -36.94
CA THR A 353 27.73 31.26 -38.14
C THR A 353 27.09 31.76 -39.42
N ALA A 354 25.78 32.07 -39.46
CA ALA A 354 25.10 32.52 -40.68
C ALA A 354 25.66 33.86 -41.17
N ALA A 355 25.95 34.80 -40.27
CA ALA A 355 26.50 36.11 -40.62
C ALA A 355 27.84 35.98 -41.36
N THR A 356 28.72 35.11 -40.88
CA THR A 356 30.03 34.85 -41.52
C THR A 356 29.90 33.96 -42.76
N ALA A 357 29.13 32.87 -42.69
CA ALA A 357 28.97 31.91 -43.78
C ALA A 357 28.39 32.55 -45.04
N PHE A 358 27.25 33.26 -44.92
CA PHE A 358 26.58 33.84 -46.09
C PHE A 358 27.32 35.06 -46.63
N SER A 359 28.02 35.81 -45.77
CA SER A 359 28.86 36.93 -46.22
C SER A 359 30.12 36.44 -46.96
N GLN A 360 30.79 35.40 -46.46
CA GLN A 360 32.02 34.90 -47.07
C GLN A 360 31.78 34.06 -48.32
N VAL A 361 30.76 33.18 -48.30
CA VAL A 361 30.52 32.22 -49.40
C VAL A 361 29.64 32.80 -50.51
N TYR A 362 28.59 33.54 -50.13
CA TYR A 362 27.59 34.07 -51.08
C TYR A 362 27.66 35.60 -51.25
N HIS A 363 28.56 36.28 -50.55
CA HIS A 363 28.72 37.73 -50.60
C HIS A 363 27.45 38.51 -50.22
N PHE A 364 26.64 37.93 -49.33
CA PHE A 364 25.43 38.59 -48.85
C PHE A 364 25.77 39.75 -47.93
N THR A 365 25.06 40.86 -48.12
CA THR A 365 25.04 42.00 -47.20
C THR A 365 24.19 41.70 -45.97
N VAL A 366 24.38 42.47 -44.89
CA VAL A 366 23.75 42.20 -43.58
C VAL A 366 22.22 42.07 -43.66
N TRP A 367 21.54 42.91 -44.45
CA TRP A 367 20.09 42.84 -44.62
C TRP A 367 19.64 41.61 -45.44
N GLN A 368 20.44 41.15 -46.40
CA GLN A 368 20.16 39.91 -47.15
C GLN A 368 20.31 38.68 -46.25
N ILE A 369 21.29 38.68 -45.35
CA ILE A 369 21.43 37.64 -44.32
C ILE A 369 20.22 37.67 -43.38
N GLY A 370 19.72 38.86 -43.02
CA GLY A 370 18.47 39.02 -42.29
C GLY A 370 17.27 38.33 -42.97
N LEU A 371 17.13 38.44 -44.29
CA LEU A 371 16.02 37.84 -45.05
C LEU A 371 16.01 36.31 -45.02
N VAL A 372 17.17 35.66 -44.92
CA VAL A 372 17.28 34.20 -44.84
C VAL A 372 16.53 33.66 -43.61
N TRP A 373 16.41 34.44 -42.54
CA TRP A 373 15.69 34.06 -41.31
C TRP A 373 14.16 33.99 -41.46
N ILE A 374 13.59 34.51 -42.54
CA ILE A 374 12.16 34.30 -42.86
C ILE A 374 11.87 32.80 -42.97
N ALA A 375 12.81 32.03 -43.54
CA ALA A 375 12.71 30.57 -43.63
C ALA A 375 12.52 29.94 -42.24
N SER A 376 13.26 30.41 -41.22
CA SER A 376 13.12 29.94 -39.84
C SER A 376 11.79 30.35 -39.21
N ILE A 377 11.30 31.57 -39.47
CA ILE A 377 9.99 32.04 -38.97
C ILE A 377 8.88 31.12 -39.49
N VAL A 378 8.84 30.85 -40.80
CA VAL A 378 7.81 29.99 -41.40
C VAL A 378 7.93 28.56 -40.88
N GLY A 379 9.16 28.03 -40.75
CA GLY A 379 9.39 26.70 -40.19
C GLY A 379 8.85 26.57 -38.76
N ASN A 380 9.15 27.52 -37.88
CA ASN A 380 8.66 27.53 -36.50
C ASN A 380 7.12 27.58 -36.42
N LEU A 381 6.46 28.40 -37.25
CA LEU A 381 5.01 28.50 -37.28
C LEU A 381 4.34 27.20 -37.75
N LEU A 382 4.91 26.52 -38.75
CA LEU A 382 4.43 25.21 -39.20
C LEU A 382 4.72 24.10 -38.18
N GLY A 383 5.66 24.31 -37.27
CA GLY A 383 5.93 23.39 -36.15
C GLY A 383 4.80 23.33 -35.11
N ILE A 384 3.98 24.38 -34.97
CA ILE A 384 2.88 24.44 -33.99
C ILE A 384 1.86 23.31 -34.15
N PRO A 385 1.21 23.12 -35.34
CA PRO A 385 0.24 22.05 -35.50
C PRO A 385 0.87 20.67 -35.34
N PHE A 386 2.16 20.53 -35.63
CA PHE A 386 2.86 19.26 -35.52
C PHE A 386 3.21 18.90 -34.07
N GLY A 387 3.78 19.85 -33.32
CA GLY A 387 4.11 19.67 -31.90
C GLY A 387 2.90 19.57 -30.97
N GLY A 388 1.75 20.12 -31.39
CA GLY A 388 0.50 20.10 -30.64
C GLY A 388 -0.48 19.05 -31.16
N TRP A 389 -1.23 19.41 -32.21
CA TRP A 389 -2.35 18.61 -32.72
C TRP A 389 -1.92 17.22 -33.22
N PHE A 390 -0.85 17.13 -34.02
CA PHE A 390 -0.40 15.82 -34.53
C PHE A 390 0.12 14.93 -33.39
N SER A 391 0.89 15.49 -32.46
CA SER A 391 1.35 14.77 -31.26
C SER A 391 0.18 14.21 -30.45
N ASP A 392 -0.85 15.01 -30.19
CA ASP A 392 -2.02 14.58 -29.45
C ASP A 392 -2.87 13.57 -30.25
N TRP A 393 -2.95 13.70 -31.58
CA TRP A 393 -3.61 12.73 -32.45
C TRP A 393 -2.95 11.35 -32.44
N VAL A 394 -1.61 11.28 -32.51
CA VAL A 394 -0.84 10.02 -32.41
C VAL A 394 -1.16 9.31 -31.10
N ALA A 395 -1.18 10.09 -30.03
CA ALA A 395 -1.49 9.65 -28.68
C ALA A 395 -2.93 9.19 -28.49
N ASP A 396 -3.91 9.94 -28.99
CA ASP A 396 -5.34 9.62 -28.91
C ASP A 396 -5.65 8.33 -29.68
N ARG A 397 -5.01 8.14 -30.84
CA ARG A 397 -5.13 6.91 -31.64
C ARG A 397 -4.59 5.70 -30.88
N ALA A 398 -3.47 5.84 -30.17
CA ALA A 398 -2.92 4.79 -29.31
C ALA A 398 -3.79 4.54 -28.07
N THR A 399 -4.39 5.59 -27.50
CA THR A 399 -5.29 5.52 -26.33
C THR A 399 -6.58 4.75 -26.65
N LYS A 400 -7.16 5.00 -27.83
CA LYS A 400 -8.32 4.24 -28.33
C LYS A 400 -8.01 2.75 -28.47
N LYS A 401 -6.79 2.42 -28.91
CA LYS A 401 -6.32 1.02 -28.99
C LYS A 401 -6.02 0.40 -27.62
N ASN A 402 -5.79 1.21 -26.60
CA ASN A 402 -5.46 0.78 -25.23
C ASN A 402 -6.66 0.90 -24.26
N GLY A 403 -7.89 0.66 -24.75
CA GLY A 403 -9.09 0.63 -23.92
C GLY A 403 -9.42 1.95 -23.20
N GLY A 404 -8.99 3.10 -23.74
CA GLY A 404 -9.25 4.42 -23.13
C GLY A 404 -8.23 4.85 -22.06
N ILE A 405 -7.21 4.03 -21.78
CA ILE A 405 -6.14 4.35 -20.83
C ILE A 405 -5.00 5.08 -21.54
N ARG A 406 -4.79 6.36 -21.19
CA ARG A 406 -3.73 7.20 -21.76
C ARG A 406 -2.43 7.00 -20.98
N GLU A 407 -1.41 6.44 -21.63
CA GLU A 407 -0.03 6.43 -21.10
C GLU A 407 0.78 7.59 -21.71
N PRO A 408 1.62 8.30 -20.94
CA PRO A 408 2.45 9.40 -21.44
C PRO A 408 3.32 9.01 -22.63
N GLU A 409 3.90 7.80 -22.64
CA GLU A 409 4.80 7.29 -23.69
C GLU A 409 4.14 7.24 -25.07
N MET A 410 2.82 7.12 -25.15
CA MET A 410 2.09 6.99 -26.42
C MET A 410 2.22 8.19 -27.38
N ARG A 411 2.72 9.34 -26.90
CA ARG A 411 3.01 10.51 -27.78
C ARG A 411 4.40 10.47 -28.41
N LEU A 412 5.35 9.71 -27.84
CA LEU A 412 6.76 9.69 -28.27
C LEU A 412 6.98 9.33 -29.75
N PRO A 413 6.17 8.46 -30.40
CA PRO A 413 6.33 8.20 -31.83
C PRO A 413 6.23 9.45 -32.72
N ALA A 414 5.57 10.52 -32.26
CA ALA A 414 5.52 11.79 -32.99
C ALA A 414 6.90 12.46 -33.15
N VAL A 415 7.87 12.13 -32.28
CA VAL A 415 9.26 12.64 -32.36
C VAL A 415 10.00 12.12 -33.61
N SER A 416 9.56 11.01 -34.20
CA SER A 416 10.19 10.41 -35.39
C SER A 416 10.34 11.38 -36.57
N VAL A 417 9.40 12.31 -36.76
CA VAL A 417 9.49 13.32 -37.83
C VAL A 417 10.61 14.33 -37.55
N ALA A 418 10.75 14.77 -36.30
CA ALA A 418 11.84 15.64 -35.91
C ALA A 418 13.20 14.91 -35.93
N MET A 419 13.22 13.61 -35.61
CA MET A 419 14.42 12.75 -35.68
C MET A 419 15.02 12.69 -37.09
N ILE A 420 14.19 12.84 -38.13
CA ILE A 420 14.65 12.91 -39.53
C ILE A 420 14.96 14.36 -39.93
N ALA A 421 14.07 15.29 -39.56
CA ALA A 421 14.21 16.70 -39.93
C ALA A 421 15.49 17.35 -39.38
N TYR A 422 15.87 17.07 -38.12
CA TYR A 422 17.09 17.60 -37.48
C TYR A 422 18.37 17.29 -38.24
N PRO A 423 18.82 16.02 -38.34
CA PRO A 423 20.06 15.70 -39.02
C PRO A 423 20.00 16.09 -40.51
N GLY A 424 18.86 15.89 -41.18
CA GLY A 424 18.70 16.28 -42.58
C GLY A 424 18.91 17.78 -42.80
N SER A 425 18.36 18.62 -41.92
CA SER A 425 18.53 20.07 -42.00
C SER A 425 19.96 20.55 -41.78
N LEU A 426 20.70 19.89 -40.89
CA LEU A 426 22.10 20.22 -40.60
C LEU A 426 23.02 19.84 -41.74
N LEU A 427 22.77 18.70 -42.39
CA LEU A 427 23.47 18.31 -43.61
C LEU A 427 23.18 19.29 -44.76
N LEU A 428 21.92 19.71 -44.94
CA LEU A 428 21.55 20.71 -45.95
C LEU A 428 22.27 22.05 -45.72
N TYR A 429 22.38 22.49 -44.47
CA TYR A 429 23.08 23.73 -44.12
C TYR A 429 24.61 23.59 -44.29
N GLY A 430 25.23 22.62 -43.63
CA GLY A 430 26.69 22.45 -43.61
C GLY A 430 27.29 22.07 -44.95
N LEU A 431 26.72 21.06 -45.63
CA LEU A 431 27.20 20.64 -46.95
C LEU A 431 26.85 21.68 -48.03
N GLY A 432 25.72 22.36 -47.89
CA GLY A 432 25.33 23.44 -48.81
C GLY A 432 26.35 24.57 -48.83
N ILE A 433 26.79 25.01 -47.65
CA ILE A 433 27.85 26.02 -47.50
C ILE A 433 29.21 25.48 -47.98
N HIS A 434 29.57 24.25 -47.60
CA HIS A 434 30.88 23.66 -47.95
C HIS A 434 31.06 23.48 -49.47
N PHE A 435 30.07 22.91 -50.15
CA PHE A 435 30.09 22.72 -51.60
C PHE A 435 29.67 23.96 -52.38
N LYS A 436 29.41 25.09 -51.71
CA LYS A 436 28.97 26.36 -52.31
C LYS A 436 27.76 26.18 -53.23
N THR A 437 26.81 25.34 -52.83
CA THR A 437 25.57 25.11 -53.60
C THR A 437 24.71 26.37 -53.59
N HIS A 438 23.67 26.44 -54.43
CA HIS A 438 22.79 27.61 -54.47
C HIS A 438 22.28 27.97 -53.06
N TRP A 439 22.33 29.26 -52.68
CA TRP A 439 22.03 29.78 -51.33
C TRP A 439 20.68 29.33 -50.74
N ILE A 440 19.74 28.91 -51.59
CA ILE A 440 18.46 28.34 -51.19
C ILE A 440 18.58 27.01 -50.44
N VAL A 441 19.62 26.21 -50.70
CA VAL A 441 19.86 24.92 -50.05
C VAL A 441 20.14 25.08 -48.54
N PRO A 442 21.12 25.91 -48.10
CA PRO A 442 21.31 26.16 -46.68
C PRO A 442 20.14 26.93 -46.05
N THR A 443 19.43 27.76 -46.83
CA THR A 443 18.19 28.43 -46.38
C THR A 443 17.05 27.43 -46.12
N LEU A 444 16.91 26.41 -46.96
CA LEU A 444 15.97 25.31 -46.75
C LEU A 444 16.37 24.49 -45.52
N GLY A 445 17.68 24.32 -45.28
CA GLY A 445 18.20 23.77 -44.03
C GLY A 445 17.67 24.52 -42.80
N LEU A 446 17.74 25.85 -42.79
CA LEU A 446 17.20 26.68 -41.70
C LEU A 446 15.68 26.50 -41.50
N PHE A 447 14.93 26.39 -42.58
CA PHE A 447 13.49 26.10 -42.53
C PHE A 447 13.19 24.74 -41.89
N VAL A 448 13.78 23.66 -42.41
CA VAL A 448 13.54 22.29 -41.93
C VAL A 448 13.99 22.13 -40.48
N PHE A 449 15.10 22.76 -40.10
CA PHE A 449 15.59 22.77 -38.73
C PHE A 449 14.61 23.45 -37.78
N SER A 450 14.08 24.62 -38.17
CA SER A 450 13.14 25.40 -37.35
C SER A 450 11.80 24.68 -37.17
N PHE A 451 11.31 24.03 -38.23
CA PHE A 451 10.15 23.14 -38.15
C PHE A 451 10.39 21.96 -37.20
N GLY A 452 11.49 21.21 -37.39
CA GLY A 452 11.82 20.05 -36.58
C GLY A 452 12.05 20.39 -35.11
N SER A 453 12.66 21.55 -34.83
CA SER A 453 12.99 21.96 -33.46
C SER A 453 11.76 22.39 -32.69
N SER A 454 10.94 23.24 -33.28
CA SER A 454 9.68 23.66 -32.66
C SER A 454 8.78 22.45 -32.37
N ALA A 455 8.73 21.46 -33.27
CA ALA A 455 8.00 20.21 -33.07
C ALA A 455 8.58 19.36 -31.93
N ALA A 456 9.89 19.05 -31.97
CA ALA A 456 10.53 18.20 -30.96
C ALA A 456 10.44 18.78 -29.55
N ILE A 457 10.70 20.08 -29.40
CA ILE A 457 10.65 20.76 -28.09
C ILE A 457 9.24 20.67 -27.51
N GLY A 458 8.21 20.95 -28.32
CA GLY A 458 6.82 20.83 -27.88
C GLY A 458 6.47 19.41 -27.39
N ILE A 459 6.82 18.38 -28.17
CA ILE A 459 6.48 16.98 -27.84
C ILE A 459 7.21 16.51 -26.57
N THR A 460 8.50 16.81 -26.46
CA THR A 460 9.37 16.34 -25.37
C THR A 460 9.05 17.01 -24.03
N VAL A 461 8.69 18.30 -24.03
CA VAL A 461 8.26 19.02 -22.82
C VAL A 461 6.91 18.50 -22.33
N VAL A 462 5.93 18.34 -23.23
CA VAL A 462 4.61 17.82 -22.85
C VAL A 462 4.70 16.38 -22.35
N TYR A 463 5.58 15.56 -22.95
CA TYR A 463 5.86 14.21 -22.45
C TYR A 463 6.32 14.20 -21.00
N THR A 464 7.31 15.02 -20.64
CA THR A 464 7.82 15.05 -19.26
C THR A 464 6.81 15.61 -18.27
N ILE A 465 5.98 16.58 -18.68
CA ILE A 465 4.88 17.09 -17.87
C ILE A 465 3.85 15.98 -17.63
N ASP A 466 3.48 15.23 -18.66
CA ASP A 466 2.53 14.12 -18.55
C ASP A 466 3.07 12.98 -17.67
N CYS A 467 4.38 12.71 -17.74
CA CYS A 467 5.05 11.71 -16.92
C CYS A 467 5.04 12.06 -15.43
N TYR A 468 5.08 13.34 -15.09
CA TYR A 468 5.41 13.85 -13.77
C TYR A 468 4.51 15.02 -13.33
N ARG A 469 3.20 14.90 -13.55
CA ARG A 469 2.21 15.97 -13.38
C ARG A 469 2.23 16.69 -12.01
N PRO A 470 2.36 16.01 -10.86
CA PRO A 470 2.33 16.67 -9.55
C PRO A 470 3.45 17.68 -9.35
N ILE A 471 4.60 17.48 -10.01
CA ILE A 471 5.74 18.39 -9.96
C ILE A 471 6.04 19.00 -11.35
N ALA A 472 5.00 19.19 -12.17
CA ALA A 472 5.17 19.70 -13.52
C ALA A 472 5.91 21.04 -13.55
N GLY A 473 5.70 21.88 -12.53
CA GLY A 473 6.45 23.11 -12.32
C GLY A 473 7.96 22.84 -12.19
N GLU A 474 8.36 21.99 -11.25
CA GLU A 474 9.77 21.65 -11.00
C GLU A 474 10.44 20.99 -12.21
N VAL A 475 9.71 20.16 -12.96
CA VAL A 475 10.18 19.51 -14.19
C VAL A 475 10.50 20.53 -15.27
N VAL A 476 9.57 21.45 -15.54
CA VAL A 476 9.76 22.52 -16.52
C VAL A 476 10.92 23.44 -16.11
N VAL A 477 11.04 23.74 -14.83
CA VAL A 477 12.10 24.59 -14.30
C VAL A 477 13.46 23.94 -14.45
N SER A 478 13.56 22.65 -14.12
CA SER A 478 14.77 21.85 -14.34
C SER A 478 15.19 21.91 -15.81
N GLN A 479 14.25 21.69 -16.73
CA GLN A 479 14.51 21.77 -18.17
C GLN A 479 15.04 23.14 -18.61
N ILE A 480 14.44 24.24 -18.14
CA ILE A 480 14.83 25.59 -18.58
C ILE A 480 16.22 25.99 -18.04
N VAL A 481 16.53 25.67 -16.78
CA VAL A 481 17.85 25.96 -16.19
C VAL A 481 18.94 25.19 -16.93
N PHE A 482 18.75 23.87 -17.07
CA PHE A 482 19.80 23.00 -17.61
C PHE A 482 19.91 23.05 -19.14
N LYS A 483 18.81 23.33 -19.89
CA LYS A 483 18.92 23.56 -21.35
C LYS A 483 19.84 24.73 -21.67
N SER A 484 19.83 25.76 -20.82
CA SER A 484 20.56 27.01 -21.05
C SER A 484 22.06 26.81 -20.83
N ALA A 485 22.44 25.96 -19.88
CA ALA A 485 23.82 25.51 -19.70
C ALA A 485 24.31 24.70 -20.92
N ILE A 486 23.49 23.78 -21.43
CA ILE A 486 23.82 22.99 -22.65
C ILE A 486 23.98 23.92 -23.87
N THR A 487 23.03 24.84 -24.06
CA THR A 487 23.06 25.83 -25.15
C THR A 487 24.32 26.70 -25.09
N PHE A 488 24.71 27.14 -23.88
CA PHE A 488 25.94 27.91 -23.68
C PHE A 488 27.18 27.09 -24.07
N LEU A 489 27.32 25.87 -23.55
CA LEU A 489 28.47 25.01 -23.85
C LEU A 489 28.60 24.74 -25.36
N MET A 490 27.49 24.46 -26.05
CA MET A 490 27.51 24.23 -27.49
C MET A 490 27.87 25.49 -28.27
N SER A 491 27.26 26.64 -27.94
CA SER A 491 27.51 27.89 -28.66
C SER A 491 28.92 28.44 -28.42
N PHE A 492 29.48 28.24 -27.22
CA PHE A 492 30.81 28.74 -26.86
C PHE A 492 31.92 28.11 -27.72
N TYR A 493 31.82 26.81 -28.01
CA TYR A 493 32.80 26.09 -28.84
C TYR A 493 32.47 26.08 -30.33
N ALA A 494 31.36 26.70 -30.75
CA ALA A 494 30.85 26.58 -32.10
C ALA A 494 31.77 27.16 -33.18
N ASN A 495 32.19 28.43 -33.04
CA ASN A 495 33.06 29.08 -34.03
C ASN A 495 34.44 28.41 -34.11
N PRO A 496 35.15 28.13 -32.98
CA PRO A 496 36.39 27.37 -33.03
C PRO A 496 36.26 25.99 -33.69
N TRP A 497 35.13 25.31 -33.49
CA TRP A 497 34.89 24.00 -34.08
C TRP A 497 34.72 24.08 -35.60
N VAL A 498 33.94 25.06 -36.09
CA VAL A 498 33.79 25.31 -37.53
C VAL A 498 35.12 25.77 -38.16
N ASP A 499 35.92 26.55 -37.46
CA ASP A 499 37.23 26.99 -37.95
C ASP A 499 38.22 25.82 -38.10
N GLN A 500 38.14 24.81 -37.22
CA GLN A 500 39.02 23.64 -37.23
C GLN A 500 38.61 22.58 -38.26
N ASP A 501 37.34 22.17 -38.25
CA ASP A 501 36.84 21.03 -39.03
C ASP A 501 36.08 21.44 -40.31
N GLY A 502 35.85 22.75 -40.49
CA GLY A 502 35.02 23.30 -41.56
C GLY A 502 33.53 23.04 -41.36
N TYR A 503 32.70 23.73 -42.17
CA TYR A 503 31.24 23.63 -42.11
C TYR A 503 30.73 22.19 -42.35
N ALA A 504 31.36 21.41 -43.23
CA ALA A 504 30.93 20.03 -43.49
C ALA A 504 31.19 19.12 -42.28
N GLY A 505 32.40 19.16 -41.70
CA GLY A 505 32.77 18.30 -40.58
C GLY A 505 31.97 18.61 -39.32
N ALA A 506 31.89 19.89 -38.94
CA ALA A 506 31.18 20.32 -37.74
C ALA A 506 29.67 20.02 -37.80
N PHE A 507 29.00 20.36 -38.90
CA PHE A 507 27.55 20.13 -39.02
C PHE A 507 27.17 18.66 -39.26
N ALA A 508 28.03 17.85 -39.89
CA ALA A 508 27.82 16.40 -39.98
C ALA A 508 27.91 15.73 -38.60
N ALA A 509 28.89 16.11 -37.77
CA ALA A 509 29.00 15.62 -36.40
C ALA A 509 27.76 16.02 -35.56
N MET A 510 27.31 17.28 -35.66
CA MET A 510 26.08 17.73 -35.01
C MET A 510 24.84 16.96 -35.49
N ALA A 511 24.75 16.65 -36.78
CA ALA A 511 23.69 15.82 -37.34
C ALA A 511 23.68 14.43 -36.68
N SER A 512 24.84 13.76 -36.60
CA SER A 512 24.95 12.45 -35.95
C SER A 512 24.56 12.48 -34.48
N PHE A 513 25.04 13.45 -33.70
CA PHE A 513 24.69 13.57 -32.28
C PHE A 513 23.20 13.85 -32.08
N SER A 514 22.62 14.74 -32.87
CA SER A 514 21.19 15.07 -32.79
C SER A 514 20.30 13.88 -33.13
N PHE A 515 20.70 13.04 -34.10
CA PHE A 515 19.98 11.81 -34.45
C PHE A 515 19.99 10.80 -33.30
N VAL A 516 21.17 10.52 -32.73
CA VAL A 516 21.32 9.56 -31.62
C VAL A 516 20.49 9.98 -30.41
N ILE A 517 20.54 11.26 -30.04
CA ILE A 517 19.85 11.76 -28.86
C ILE A 517 18.34 11.72 -29.07
N LEU A 518 17.85 12.10 -30.26
CA LEU A 518 16.42 11.98 -30.55
C LEU A 518 15.98 10.50 -30.58
N ALA A 519 16.78 9.59 -31.14
CA ALA A 519 16.46 8.16 -31.21
C ALA A 519 16.24 7.49 -29.83
N LEU A 520 16.70 8.11 -28.74
CA LEU A 520 16.40 7.66 -27.36
C LEU A 520 14.90 7.72 -26.99
N TRP A 521 14.04 8.31 -27.82
CA TRP A 521 12.59 8.16 -27.65
C TRP A 521 12.14 6.70 -27.79
N ILE A 522 12.84 5.86 -28.56
CA ILE A 522 12.52 4.45 -28.79
C ILE A 522 12.64 3.62 -27.49
N PRO A 523 13.78 3.61 -26.77
CA PRO A 523 13.87 2.91 -25.49
C PRO A 523 12.92 3.51 -24.43
N LEU A 524 12.67 4.82 -24.44
CA LEU A 524 11.69 5.44 -23.55
C LEU A 524 10.24 5.04 -23.89
N TYR A 525 9.93 4.73 -25.15
CA TYR A 525 8.63 4.21 -25.55
C TYR A 525 8.41 2.78 -25.06
N ILE A 526 9.44 1.93 -25.14
CA ILE A 526 9.36 0.50 -24.76
C ILE A 526 9.43 0.34 -23.24
N TRP A 527 10.40 0.97 -22.58
CA TRP A 527 10.69 0.77 -21.15
C TRP A 527 10.32 1.95 -20.25
N GLY A 528 9.76 3.03 -20.80
CA GLY A 528 9.47 4.27 -20.05
C GLY A 528 8.63 4.05 -18.80
N LYS A 529 7.61 3.20 -18.89
CA LYS A 529 6.75 2.85 -17.75
C LYS A 529 7.53 2.21 -16.60
N GLN A 530 8.41 1.25 -16.91
CA GLN A 530 9.24 0.59 -15.89
C GLN A 530 10.27 1.56 -15.32
N ILE A 531 10.89 2.39 -16.16
CA ILE A 531 11.86 3.41 -15.74
C ILE A 531 11.20 4.40 -14.77
N ARG A 532 9.99 4.88 -15.05
CA ARG A 532 9.25 5.79 -14.17
C ARG A 532 8.89 5.14 -12.84
N THR A 533 8.46 3.88 -12.87
CA THR A 533 8.11 3.11 -11.66
C THR A 533 9.33 2.82 -10.78
N ALA A 534 10.48 2.55 -11.40
CA ALA A 534 11.74 2.30 -10.70
C ALA A 534 12.34 3.58 -10.11
N THR A 535 12.36 4.66 -10.89
CA THR A 535 12.93 5.95 -10.48
C THR A 535 12.10 6.66 -9.40
N PHE A 536 10.80 6.36 -9.31
CA PHE A 536 9.94 6.81 -8.21
C PHE A 536 10.45 6.37 -6.82
N LYS A 537 11.11 5.22 -6.73
CA LYS A 537 11.62 4.67 -5.46
C LYS A 537 12.97 5.26 -5.05
N TRP A 538 13.58 6.12 -5.86
CA TRP A 538 14.90 6.67 -5.55
C TRP A 538 14.83 7.64 -4.38
N ARG A 539 15.69 7.44 -3.36
CA ARG A 539 15.78 8.29 -2.16
C ARG A 539 15.95 9.78 -2.48
N VAL A 540 16.69 10.09 -3.54
CA VAL A 540 16.94 11.46 -3.99
C VAL A 540 15.67 12.14 -4.52
N ILE A 541 14.73 11.37 -5.07
CA ILE A 541 13.43 11.86 -5.57
C ILE A 541 12.42 12.05 -4.42
N GLN A 542 12.56 11.32 -3.31
CA GLN A 542 11.74 11.54 -2.11
C GLN A 542 11.97 12.92 -1.46
N LEU A 543 13.14 13.54 -1.69
CA LEU A 543 13.47 14.89 -1.22
C LEU A 543 12.63 15.99 -1.87
N THR A 544 11.96 15.71 -3.00
CA THR A 544 11.11 16.70 -3.68
C THR A 544 9.69 16.75 -3.14
N HIS A 545 9.39 16.07 -2.02
CA HIS A 545 8.06 16.03 -1.38
C HIS A 545 6.92 15.68 -2.34
N TRP A 546 7.17 14.75 -3.27
CA TRP A 546 6.23 14.26 -4.28
C TRP A 546 4.84 13.88 -3.71
N ALA A 547 4.78 13.45 -2.45
CA ALA A 547 3.54 13.03 -1.79
C ALA A 547 2.62 14.20 -1.37
N ALA A 548 3.12 15.44 -1.32
CA ALA A 548 2.37 16.60 -0.81
C ALA A 548 1.66 17.43 -1.92
N ASP A 549 2.18 17.42 -3.15
CA ASP A 549 1.79 18.36 -4.22
C ASP A 549 0.80 17.75 -5.26
N ARG A 550 -0.21 16.98 -4.82
CA ARG A 550 -1.21 16.39 -5.73
C ARG A 550 -2.19 17.44 -6.30
N GLU A 551 -1.89 17.95 -7.50
CA GLU A 551 -2.88 18.63 -8.39
C GLU A 551 -3.67 17.65 -9.28
N THR A 552 -3.46 16.34 -9.15
CA THR A 552 -4.36 15.34 -9.73
C THR A 552 -5.52 15.12 -8.77
N ALA A 553 -6.75 15.16 -9.28
CA ALA A 553 -8.01 14.94 -8.58
C ALA A 553 -8.16 13.50 -8.03
N GLU A 554 -7.21 13.09 -7.22
CA GLU A 554 -7.25 11.91 -6.35
C GLU A 554 -6.54 12.31 -5.05
N ARG A 555 -7.28 13.06 -4.21
CA ARG A 555 -7.13 12.90 -2.76
C ARG A 555 -7.32 11.38 -2.57
N GLU A 556 -6.27 10.64 -2.21
CA GLU A 556 -6.32 10.05 -0.88
C GLU A 556 -6.98 11.06 0.06
N ILE A 557 -8.32 11.05 0.08
CA ILE A 557 -8.96 11.03 1.37
C ILE A 557 -8.16 9.93 2.06
N ARG A 558 -7.47 10.25 3.15
CA ARG A 558 -7.12 9.20 4.10
C ARG A 558 -8.49 8.73 4.60
N GLU A 559 -9.16 7.95 3.76
CA GLU A 559 -10.53 7.49 3.93
C GLU A 559 -10.41 6.55 5.11
N TYR A 560 -10.73 7.12 6.27
CA TYR A 560 -10.75 6.37 7.49
C TYR A 560 -12.11 5.69 7.51
N THR A 561 -12.09 4.44 7.10
CA THR A 561 -13.31 3.66 6.94
C THR A 561 -13.66 2.94 8.23
N ALA A 562 -14.91 2.50 8.34
CA ALA A 562 -15.36 1.52 9.30
C ALA A 562 -14.41 0.30 9.40
N SER A 563 -13.93 -0.23 8.27
CA SER A 563 -12.91 -1.30 8.26
C SER A 563 -11.58 -0.90 8.90
N SER A 564 -11.14 0.36 8.72
CA SER A 564 -9.93 0.86 9.39
C SER A 564 -10.15 0.91 10.91
N ALA A 565 -11.29 1.43 11.35
CA ALA A 565 -11.66 1.47 12.77
C ALA A 565 -11.81 0.08 13.39
N PHE A 566 -12.31 -0.90 12.63
CA PHE A 566 -12.43 -2.30 13.05
C PHE A 566 -11.06 -2.90 13.40
N PHE A 567 -10.08 -2.77 12.52
CA PHE A 567 -8.74 -3.30 12.78
C PHE A 567 -7.97 -2.53 13.86
N GLU A 568 -8.16 -1.23 13.95
CA GLU A 568 -7.64 -0.45 15.08
C GLU A 568 -8.25 -0.91 16.41
N ALA A 569 -9.57 -1.18 16.46
CA ALA A 569 -10.22 -1.68 17.65
C ALA A 569 -9.66 -3.04 18.08
N LEU A 570 -9.45 -3.95 17.12
CA LEU A 570 -8.82 -5.25 17.37
C LEU A 570 -7.42 -5.06 17.96
N TRP A 571 -6.59 -4.22 17.33
CA TRP A 571 -5.24 -3.95 17.79
C TRP A 571 -5.22 -3.34 19.21
N ASP A 572 -6.01 -2.30 19.44
CA ASP A 572 -6.06 -1.60 20.72
C ASP A 572 -6.56 -2.53 21.84
N ALA A 573 -7.44 -3.48 21.52
CA ALA A 573 -7.97 -4.50 22.44
C ALA A 573 -7.07 -5.74 22.62
N GLY A 574 -5.84 -5.72 22.08
CA GLY A 574 -4.85 -6.79 22.31
C GLY A 574 -4.74 -7.85 21.20
N VAL A 575 -5.59 -7.81 20.17
CA VAL A 575 -5.49 -8.75 19.03
C VAL A 575 -4.25 -8.41 18.21
N ARG A 576 -3.36 -9.39 18.02
CA ARG A 576 -2.10 -9.21 17.26
C ARG A 576 -2.13 -9.90 15.92
N TYR A 577 -2.91 -10.97 15.81
CA TYR A 577 -3.02 -11.79 14.61
C TYR A 577 -4.48 -11.88 14.15
N CYS A 578 -4.67 -11.77 12.83
CA CYS A 578 -5.92 -12.05 12.16
C CYS A 578 -5.70 -13.22 11.18
N PHE A 579 -6.40 -14.32 11.40
CA PHE A 579 -6.38 -15.49 10.52
C PHE A 579 -7.51 -15.36 9.52
N VAL A 580 -7.17 -15.28 8.23
CA VAL A 580 -8.13 -14.82 7.21
C VAL A 580 -8.35 -15.86 6.11
N ASN A 581 -9.61 -16.10 5.78
CA ASN A 581 -10.05 -16.70 4.53
C ASN A 581 -11.02 -15.71 3.87
N LEU A 582 -10.53 -15.02 2.84
CA LEU A 582 -11.17 -13.84 2.28
C LEU A 582 -12.01 -14.21 1.06
N GLY A 583 -13.14 -13.52 0.88
CA GLY A 583 -14.04 -13.69 -0.27
C GLY A 583 -14.59 -12.37 -0.80
N SER A 584 -15.64 -12.46 -1.62
CA SER A 584 -16.18 -11.33 -2.39
C SER A 584 -16.81 -10.22 -1.53
N ASP A 585 -17.16 -10.50 -0.28
CA ASP A 585 -17.65 -9.57 0.75
C ASP A 585 -16.56 -8.74 1.45
N HIS A 586 -15.29 -9.10 1.29
CA HIS A 586 -14.16 -8.46 1.98
C HIS A 586 -13.44 -7.29 1.26
N PRO A 587 -13.85 -6.70 0.12
CA PRO A 587 -13.12 -5.58 -0.52
C PRO A 587 -12.69 -4.46 0.43
N SER A 588 -13.62 -3.98 1.27
CA SER A 588 -13.35 -2.92 2.26
C SER A 588 -12.32 -3.34 3.32
N ILE A 589 -12.39 -4.60 3.75
CA ILE A 589 -11.46 -5.20 4.71
C ILE A 589 -10.08 -5.35 4.07
N MET A 590 -10.00 -5.84 2.83
CA MET A 590 -8.73 -6.00 2.10
C MET A 590 -8.03 -4.67 1.89
N GLU A 591 -8.78 -3.61 1.55
CA GLU A 591 -8.23 -2.26 1.43
C GLU A 591 -7.67 -1.76 2.77
N ALA A 592 -8.43 -1.91 3.86
CA ALA A 592 -7.99 -1.55 5.20
C ALA A 592 -6.78 -2.37 5.68
N MET A 593 -6.71 -3.66 5.34
CA MET A 593 -5.57 -4.53 5.61
C MET A 593 -4.28 -3.99 4.99
N VAL A 594 -4.30 -3.73 3.67
CA VAL A 594 -3.13 -3.24 2.93
C VAL A 594 -2.73 -1.85 3.42
N LYS A 595 -3.71 -0.97 3.65
CA LYS A 595 -3.49 0.38 4.15
C LYS A 595 -2.84 0.36 5.53
N GLY A 596 -3.42 -0.36 6.48
CA GLY A 596 -2.90 -0.48 7.85
C GLY A 596 -1.50 -1.07 7.91
N GLN A 597 -1.21 -2.11 7.11
CA GLN A 597 0.13 -2.69 7.01
C GLN A 597 1.19 -1.72 6.46
N ARG A 598 0.82 -0.84 5.53
CA ARG A 598 1.75 0.14 4.93
C ARG A 598 1.94 1.37 5.80
N GLU A 599 0.86 1.89 6.37
CA GLU A 599 0.86 3.15 7.10
C GLU A 599 1.22 2.98 8.59
N ARG A 600 0.89 1.83 9.19
CA ARG A 600 1.05 1.57 10.63
C ARG A 600 1.57 0.15 10.92
N PRO A 601 2.70 -0.28 10.34
CA PRO A 601 3.19 -1.66 10.48
C PRO A 601 3.43 -2.12 11.93
N ASN A 602 3.60 -1.19 12.88
CA ASN A 602 3.83 -1.48 14.31
C ASN A 602 2.59 -1.25 15.20
N ARG A 603 1.45 -0.82 14.64
CA ARG A 603 0.19 -0.55 15.35
C ARG A 603 -1.01 -1.12 14.58
N PHE A 604 -0.84 -2.32 14.03
CA PHE A 604 -1.85 -2.97 13.21
C PHE A 604 -1.69 -4.49 13.25
N PRO A 605 -2.78 -5.28 13.18
CA PRO A 605 -2.67 -6.74 13.25
C PRO A 605 -1.87 -7.33 12.08
N LYS A 606 -1.21 -8.47 12.33
CA LYS A 606 -0.59 -9.28 11.27
C LYS A 606 -1.62 -10.25 10.71
N PHE A 607 -1.67 -10.35 9.38
CA PHE A 607 -2.63 -11.19 8.68
C PHE A 607 -1.97 -12.49 8.23
N ILE A 608 -2.60 -13.63 8.54
CA ILE A 608 -2.17 -14.95 8.12
C ILE A 608 -3.29 -15.55 7.28
N THR A 609 -3.05 -15.72 5.99
CA THR A 609 -4.01 -16.36 5.09
C THR A 609 -4.07 -17.85 5.35
N CYS A 610 -5.28 -18.36 5.56
CA CYS A 610 -5.54 -19.76 5.85
C CYS A 610 -6.37 -20.37 4.70
N PRO A 611 -5.99 -21.53 4.16
CA PRO A 611 -6.72 -22.17 3.06
C PRO A 611 -8.08 -22.74 3.48
N SER A 612 -8.38 -22.78 4.78
CA SER A 612 -9.66 -23.24 5.34
C SER A 612 -9.98 -22.45 6.62
N GLU A 613 -11.25 -22.13 6.78
CA GLU A 613 -11.86 -21.43 7.91
C GLU A 613 -11.73 -22.24 9.20
N MET A 614 -11.94 -23.56 9.14
CA MET A 614 -11.73 -24.47 10.26
C MET A 614 -10.28 -24.43 10.76
N VAL A 615 -9.32 -24.39 9.84
CA VAL A 615 -7.89 -24.24 10.17
C VAL A 615 -7.62 -22.87 10.77
N ALA A 616 -8.16 -21.80 10.19
CA ALA A 616 -8.02 -20.43 10.70
C ALA A 616 -8.49 -20.31 12.17
N LEU A 617 -9.68 -20.87 12.47
CA LEU A 617 -10.22 -20.88 13.81
C LEU A 617 -9.44 -21.77 14.76
N SER A 618 -8.96 -22.93 14.30
CA SER A 618 -8.13 -23.82 15.12
C SER A 618 -6.78 -23.17 15.48
N ILE A 619 -6.17 -22.39 14.59
CA ILE A 619 -4.94 -21.64 14.89
C ILE A 619 -5.22 -20.54 15.94
N ALA A 620 -6.31 -19.79 15.80
CA ALA A 620 -6.71 -18.78 16.79
C ALA A 620 -6.98 -19.41 18.16
N ASP A 621 -7.67 -20.56 18.17
CA ASP A 621 -7.97 -21.34 19.36
C ASP A 621 -6.67 -21.78 20.07
N GLY A 622 -5.75 -22.43 19.34
CA GLY A 622 -4.46 -22.86 19.90
C GLY A 622 -3.62 -21.71 20.45
N TYR A 623 -3.59 -20.55 19.77
CA TYR A 623 -2.88 -19.36 20.26
C TYR A 623 -3.48 -18.87 21.59
N ALA A 624 -4.81 -18.79 21.66
CA ALA A 624 -5.52 -18.28 22.83
C ALA A 624 -5.42 -19.22 24.04
N ARG A 625 -5.26 -20.55 23.85
CA ARG A 625 -5.04 -21.49 24.96
C ARG A 625 -3.71 -21.27 25.68
N VAL A 626 -2.67 -20.88 24.95
CA VAL A 626 -1.35 -20.61 25.54
C VAL A 626 -1.27 -19.22 26.16
N THR A 627 -1.82 -18.22 25.47
CA THR A 627 -1.66 -16.81 25.86
C THR A 627 -2.77 -16.29 26.76
N GLY A 628 -3.95 -16.91 26.72
CA GLY A 628 -5.19 -16.35 27.26
C GLY A 628 -5.73 -15.16 26.45
N GLU A 629 -5.06 -14.74 25.37
CA GLU A 629 -5.40 -13.56 24.59
C GLU A 629 -6.20 -13.94 23.32
N PRO A 630 -7.36 -13.31 23.07
CA PRO A 630 -8.16 -13.59 21.89
C PRO A 630 -7.46 -13.14 20.60
N GLN A 631 -7.54 -13.98 19.56
CA GLN A 631 -7.18 -13.61 18.19
C GLN A 631 -8.43 -13.51 17.31
N ALA A 632 -8.30 -12.83 16.17
CA ALA A 632 -9.40 -12.64 15.23
C ALA A 632 -9.34 -13.62 14.06
N VAL A 633 -10.51 -14.10 13.64
CA VAL A 633 -10.71 -14.98 12.49
C VAL A 633 -11.69 -14.30 11.54
N ILE A 634 -11.32 -14.16 10.27
CA ILE A 634 -12.13 -13.47 9.26
C ILE A 634 -12.52 -14.47 8.19
N VAL A 635 -13.83 -14.67 7.98
CA VAL A 635 -14.39 -15.69 7.08
C VAL A 635 -15.42 -15.12 6.12
N HIS A 636 -15.52 -15.69 4.93
CA HIS A 636 -16.40 -15.24 3.85
C HIS A 636 -17.86 -15.63 4.08
N VAL A 637 -18.77 -14.65 4.28
CA VAL A 637 -20.24 -14.82 4.33
C VAL A 637 -20.74 -16.10 5.03
N ASP A 638 -21.91 -16.59 4.64
CA ASP A 638 -22.56 -17.76 5.21
C ASP A 638 -21.79 -19.04 4.94
N VAL A 639 -21.22 -19.23 3.74
CA VAL A 639 -20.49 -20.45 3.38
C VAL A 639 -19.18 -20.59 4.16
N GLY A 640 -18.45 -19.50 4.40
CA GLY A 640 -17.27 -19.49 5.26
C GLY A 640 -17.65 -19.65 6.72
N THR A 641 -18.79 -19.06 7.14
CA THR A 641 -19.36 -19.30 8.47
C THR A 641 -19.73 -20.78 8.68
N GLN A 642 -20.28 -21.46 7.67
CA GLN A 642 -20.52 -22.90 7.68
C GLN A 642 -19.21 -23.70 7.68
N ALA A 643 -18.19 -23.24 6.93
CA ALA A 643 -16.89 -23.88 6.80
C ALA A 643 -16.02 -23.78 8.07
N LEU A 644 -16.35 -22.90 9.03
CA LEU A 644 -15.83 -22.99 10.40
C LEU A 644 -16.10 -24.37 11.00
N GLY A 645 -17.20 -25.01 10.59
CA GLY A 645 -17.54 -26.39 10.89
C GLY A 645 -17.54 -26.68 12.39
N CYS A 646 -16.89 -27.78 12.78
CA CYS A 646 -16.82 -28.18 14.18
C CYS A 646 -15.82 -27.36 15.02
N ALA A 647 -14.99 -26.50 14.41
CA ALA A 647 -14.02 -25.71 15.17
C ALA A 647 -14.69 -24.67 16.09
N VAL A 648 -15.87 -24.14 15.71
CA VAL A 648 -16.64 -23.24 16.59
C VAL A 648 -17.16 -23.96 17.83
N HIS A 649 -17.56 -25.23 17.67
CA HIS A 649 -17.94 -26.09 18.79
C HIS A 649 -16.74 -26.35 19.71
N ASN A 650 -15.57 -26.67 19.14
CA ASN A 650 -14.34 -26.86 19.90
C ASN A 650 -13.95 -25.61 20.71
N ALA A 651 -13.96 -24.43 20.09
CA ALA A 651 -13.66 -23.18 20.78
C ALA A 651 -14.69 -22.87 21.88
N SER A 652 -15.97 -23.18 21.65
CA SER A 652 -17.05 -22.95 22.63
C SER A 652 -16.93 -23.84 23.86
N VAL A 653 -16.82 -25.16 23.66
CA VAL A 653 -16.75 -26.13 24.77
C VAL A 653 -15.38 -26.07 25.44
N GLY A 654 -14.30 -25.88 24.67
CA GLY A 654 -12.96 -25.61 25.18
C GLY A 654 -12.81 -24.27 25.89
N ARG A 655 -13.86 -23.43 25.91
CA ARG A 655 -13.91 -22.10 26.56
C ARG A 655 -12.76 -21.20 26.10
N VAL A 656 -12.54 -21.15 24.79
CA VAL A 656 -11.43 -20.43 24.18
C VAL A 656 -11.90 -19.06 23.69
N PRO A 657 -11.28 -17.96 24.13
CA PRO A 657 -11.66 -16.62 23.71
C PRO A 657 -11.16 -16.37 22.27
N VAL A 658 -12.08 -16.21 21.32
CA VAL A 658 -11.76 -15.88 19.92
C VAL A 658 -12.83 -14.96 19.34
N LEU A 659 -12.44 -14.04 18.46
CA LEU A 659 -13.37 -13.18 17.74
C LEU A 659 -13.48 -13.64 16.30
N ILE A 660 -14.68 -13.99 15.88
CA ILE A 660 -15.00 -14.38 14.51
C ILE A 660 -15.69 -13.19 13.85
N PHE A 661 -15.18 -12.74 12.72
CA PHE A 661 -15.85 -11.78 11.85
C PHE A 661 -16.22 -12.45 10.54
N ALA A 662 -17.45 -12.23 10.07
CA ALA A 662 -17.85 -12.58 8.73
C ALA A 662 -18.52 -11.40 8.03
N GLY A 663 -18.23 -11.18 6.75
CA GLY A 663 -19.01 -10.22 6.00
C GLY A 663 -20.43 -10.75 5.75
N LEU A 664 -21.32 -9.84 5.37
CA LEU A 664 -22.66 -10.15 4.86
C LEU A 664 -22.73 -9.75 3.39
N SER A 665 -23.63 -10.41 2.65
CA SER A 665 -24.01 -9.96 1.32
C SER A 665 -24.53 -8.51 1.39
N PRO A 666 -24.22 -7.65 0.39
CA PRO A 666 -24.66 -6.26 0.40
C PRO A 666 -26.18 -6.12 0.50
N CYS A 667 -26.63 -5.14 1.28
CA CYS A 667 -28.05 -4.85 1.47
C CYS A 667 -28.68 -3.99 0.35
N THR A 668 -27.88 -3.51 -0.61
CA THR A 668 -28.31 -2.63 -1.71
C THR A 668 -27.85 -3.14 -3.08
N MET A 669 -28.58 -2.84 -4.16
CA MET A 669 -28.46 -3.52 -5.45
C MET A 669 -28.19 -2.60 -6.64
N GLU A 670 -28.82 -1.43 -6.69
CA GLU A 670 -28.76 -0.47 -7.81
C GLU A 670 -27.56 0.51 -7.69
N GLY A 671 -26.63 0.25 -6.77
CA GLY A 671 -25.49 1.12 -6.50
C GLY A 671 -25.83 2.30 -5.58
N GLU A 672 -26.85 2.14 -4.72
CA GLU A 672 -27.30 3.16 -3.77
C GLU A 672 -26.21 3.60 -2.80
N TYR A 673 -25.31 2.67 -2.44
CA TYR A 673 -24.17 2.94 -1.57
C TYR A 673 -22.89 2.30 -2.12
N ARG A 674 -21.74 2.82 -1.70
CA ARG A 674 -20.46 2.16 -1.93
C ARG A 674 -20.48 0.80 -1.22
N GLY A 675 -20.24 -0.27 -1.96
CA GLY A 675 -20.32 -1.64 -1.44
C GLY A 675 -21.61 -2.39 -1.80
N SER A 676 -22.55 -1.79 -2.55
CA SER A 676 -23.71 -2.49 -3.15
C SER A 676 -23.31 -3.74 -3.95
N ARG A 677 -24.29 -4.57 -4.33
CA ARG A 677 -24.06 -5.83 -5.04
C ARG A 677 -23.35 -5.62 -6.38
N THR A 678 -22.20 -6.29 -6.54
CA THR A 678 -21.40 -6.27 -7.79
C THR A 678 -21.13 -7.63 -8.42
N GLU A 679 -21.44 -8.75 -7.76
CA GLU A 679 -21.14 -10.10 -8.25
C GLU A 679 -22.33 -11.03 -8.08
N PHE A 680 -22.52 -11.94 -9.04
CA PHE A 680 -23.60 -12.92 -9.08
C PHE A 680 -23.81 -13.65 -7.75
N ILE A 681 -22.71 -13.98 -7.06
CA ILE A 681 -22.75 -14.77 -5.83
C ILE A 681 -23.45 -14.04 -4.68
N HIS A 682 -23.53 -12.69 -4.70
CA HIS A 682 -24.17 -11.93 -3.63
C HIS A 682 -25.66 -12.23 -3.48
N TRP A 683 -26.33 -12.68 -4.53
CA TRP A 683 -27.74 -13.11 -4.46
C TRP A 683 -27.88 -14.54 -3.93
N LEU A 684 -26.89 -15.39 -4.18
CA LEU A 684 -26.93 -16.80 -3.75
C LEU A 684 -26.44 -17.00 -2.32
N GLN A 685 -25.59 -16.10 -1.81
CA GLN A 685 -25.02 -16.12 -0.46
C GLN A 685 -25.68 -15.09 0.48
N ASP A 686 -26.91 -14.67 0.19
CA ASP A 686 -27.68 -13.77 1.05
C ASP A 686 -28.74 -14.54 1.82
N VAL A 687 -28.35 -15.05 2.99
CA VAL A 687 -29.22 -15.85 3.85
C VAL A 687 -29.95 -14.98 4.88
N PRO A 688 -31.21 -15.30 5.25
CA PRO A 688 -31.99 -14.46 6.16
C PRO A 688 -31.38 -14.24 7.56
N ASP A 689 -30.68 -15.25 8.10
CA ASP A 689 -30.07 -15.17 9.43
C ASP A 689 -28.74 -15.95 9.49
N GLN A 690 -27.66 -15.33 9.00
CA GLN A 690 -26.33 -15.96 8.96
C GLN A 690 -25.77 -16.30 10.35
N LYS A 691 -25.92 -15.41 11.33
CA LYS A 691 -25.44 -15.65 12.71
C LYS A 691 -26.13 -16.86 13.36
N ALA A 692 -27.35 -17.23 12.96
CA ALA A 692 -28.03 -18.41 13.52
C ALA A 692 -27.22 -19.71 13.32
N ILE A 693 -26.38 -19.77 12.29
CA ILE A 693 -25.50 -20.90 11.99
C ILE A 693 -24.59 -21.23 13.20
N VAL A 694 -24.09 -20.21 13.90
CA VAL A 694 -23.10 -20.36 14.97
C VAL A 694 -23.55 -19.84 16.34
N SER A 695 -24.73 -19.21 16.43
CA SER A 695 -25.18 -18.48 17.63
C SER A 695 -25.20 -19.33 18.91
N GLN A 696 -25.60 -20.60 18.82
CA GLN A 696 -25.65 -21.51 19.98
C GLN A 696 -24.28 -21.79 20.62
N TYR A 697 -23.19 -21.56 19.88
CA TYR A 697 -21.82 -21.78 20.32
C TYR A 697 -21.13 -20.47 20.75
N CYS A 698 -21.68 -19.31 20.40
CA CYS A 698 -21.04 -18.01 20.67
C CYS A 698 -21.54 -17.41 21.99
N ARG A 699 -20.65 -16.76 22.74
CA ARG A 699 -21.00 -15.98 23.95
C ARG A 699 -21.71 -14.68 23.63
N TYR A 700 -21.45 -14.15 22.44
CA TYR A 700 -22.04 -12.92 21.95
C TYR A 700 -22.08 -12.95 20.43
N THR A 701 -23.21 -12.53 19.85
CA THR A 701 -23.35 -12.29 18.42
C THR A 701 -23.80 -10.85 18.16
N ALA A 702 -23.25 -10.21 17.15
CA ALA A 702 -23.58 -8.84 16.79
C ALA A 702 -23.51 -8.59 15.30
N GLU A 703 -24.27 -7.61 14.84
CA GLU A 703 -24.21 -7.09 13.48
C GLU A 703 -23.79 -5.62 13.52
N LEU A 704 -22.80 -5.28 12.71
CA LEU A 704 -22.35 -3.91 12.50
C LEU A 704 -23.33 -3.23 11.55
N LYS A 705 -24.16 -2.36 12.13
CA LYS A 705 -25.20 -1.62 11.38
C LYS A 705 -24.70 -0.27 10.84
N LYS A 706 -23.67 0.31 11.46
CA LYS A 706 -23.03 1.60 11.11
C LYS A 706 -21.58 1.60 11.56
N GLY A 707 -20.75 2.41 10.91
CA GLY A 707 -19.31 2.54 11.20
C GLY A 707 -19.00 3.28 12.50
N LYS A 708 -19.85 4.24 12.92
CA LYS A 708 -19.55 5.20 14.01
C LYS A 708 -19.36 4.57 15.41
N ASN A 709 -19.79 3.32 15.65
CA ASN A 709 -19.66 2.66 16.94
C ASN A 709 -18.94 1.28 16.88
N ILE A 710 -18.21 1.01 15.80
CA ILE A 710 -17.49 -0.26 15.60
C ILE A 710 -16.52 -0.56 16.74
N LYS A 711 -15.71 0.41 17.18
CA LYS A 711 -14.72 0.18 18.24
C LYS A 711 -15.40 -0.30 19.53
N GLN A 712 -16.54 0.26 19.89
CA GLN A 712 -17.34 -0.14 21.06
C GLN A 712 -17.91 -1.55 20.91
N ILE A 713 -18.42 -1.93 19.73
CA ILE A 713 -18.97 -3.28 19.49
C ILE A 713 -17.86 -4.34 19.53
N VAL A 714 -16.71 -4.07 18.92
CA VAL A 714 -15.55 -4.99 18.96
C VAL A 714 -15.08 -5.21 20.40
N ASN A 715 -14.91 -4.13 21.18
CA ASN A 715 -14.45 -4.24 22.57
C ASN A 715 -15.50 -4.91 23.47
N ARG A 716 -16.80 -4.65 23.23
CA ARG A 716 -17.89 -5.39 23.88
C ARG A 716 -17.83 -6.88 23.58
N ALA A 717 -17.65 -7.26 22.32
CA ALA A 717 -17.56 -8.66 21.92
C ALA A 717 -16.34 -9.33 22.59
N LEU A 718 -15.18 -8.68 22.60
CA LEU A 718 -13.99 -9.21 23.27
C LEU A 718 -14.18 -9.32 24.80
N SER A 719 -14.92 -8.41 25.42
CA SER A 719 -15.30 -8.51 26.85
C SER A 719 -16.13 -9.77 27.11
N PHE A 720 -17.07 -10.12 26.24
CA PHE A 720 -17.83 -11.38 26.33
C PHE A 720 -16.95 -12.60 26.06
N ALA A 721 -16.03 -12.52 25.09
CA ALA A 721 -15.14 -13.64 24.75
C ALA A 721 -14.24 -14.03 25.93
N THR A 722 -13.77 -13.03 26.67
CA THR A 722 -12.76 -13.16 27.74
C THR A 722 -13.34 -13.26 29.15
N SER A 723 -14.62 -12.97 29.34
CA SER A 723 -15.31 -13.19 30.62
C SER A 723 -15.71 -14.64 30.80
N GLU A 724 -15.67 -15.15 32.04
CA GLU A 724 -16.05 -16.55 32.31
C GLU A 724 -17.58 -16.78 32.23
N PRO A 725 -18.06 -17.89 31.64
CA PRO A 725 -17.27 -18.89 30.89
C PRO A 725 -16.82 -18.31 29.54
N ARG A 726 -15.51 -18.33 29.29
CA ARG A 726 -14.92 -17.83 28.04
C ARG A 726 -15.45 -18.57 26.82
N GLY A 727 -15.32 -17.99 25.64
CA GLY A 727 -15.73 -18.64 24.40
C GLY A 727 -15.70 -17.74 23.16
N PRO A 728 -16.09 -18.27 22.00
CA PRO A 728 -16.08 -17.53 20.75
C PRO A 728 -17.17 -16.45 20.75
N VAL A 729 -16.90 -15.35 20.04
CA VAL A 729 -17.89 -14.32 19.72
C VAL A 729 -17.92 -14.09 18.22
N TYR A 730 -19.09 -13.71 17.70
CA TYR A 730 -19.31 -13.60 16.27
C TYR A 730 -19.87 -12.22 15.91
N ILE A 731 -19.15 -11.49 15.07
CA ILE A 731 -19.56 -10.19 14.54
C ILE A 731 -19.76 -10.34 13.03
N GLN A 732 -20.85 -9.80 12.51
CA GLN A 732 -21.10 -9.75 11.07
C GLN A 732 -21.29 -8.31 10.59
N GLY A 733 -20.97 -8.01 9.32
CA GLY A 733 -21.15 -6.67 8.77
C GLY A 733 -21.31 -6.65 7.25
N VAL A 734 -22.26 -5.87 6.75
CA VAL A 734 -22.45 -5.66 5.30
C VAL A 734 -21.34 -4.77 4.74
N ARG A 735 -21.03 -4.94 3.45
CA ARG A 735 -20.00 -4.15 2.77
C ARG A 735 -20.23 -2.66 2.89
N GLU A 736 -21.47 -2.21 2.73
CA GLU A 736 -21.82 -0.80 2.78
C GLU A 736 -21.44 -0.15 4.12
N VAL A 737 -21.63 -0.89 5.22
CA VAL A 737 -21.24 -0.43 6.55
C VAL A 737 -19.72 -0.43 6.70
N MET A 738 -19.04 -1.44 6.17
CA MET A 738 -17.58 -1.56 6.27
C MET A 738 -16.84 -0.56 5.36
N GLU A 739 -17.46 -0.14 4.25
CA GLU A 739 -17.02 0.95 3.35
C GLU A 739 -17.39 2.34 3.88
N GLU A 740 -18.22 2.45 4.92
CA GLU A 740 -18.65 3.74 5.47
C GLU A 740 -17.43 4.57 5.90
N VAL A 741 -17.31 5.76 5.31
CA VAL A 741 -16.27 6.73 5.67
C VAL A 741 -16.71 7.42 6.95
N ILE A 742 -15.86 7.35 7.98
CA ILE A 742 -16.13 7.88 9.30
C ILE A 742 -14.97 8.76 9.77
N GLU A 743 -15.20 9.57 10.80
CA GLU A 743 -14.12 10.30 11.46
C GLU A 743 -13.29 9.37 12.35
N PRO A 744 -11.95 9.47 12.35
CA PRO A 744 -11.11 8.79 13.31
C PRO A 744 -11.50 9.12 14.75
N TYR A 745 -11.66 8.08 15.57
CA TYR A 745 -11.98 8.22 16.98
C TYR A 745 -11.27 7.16 17.82
N GLU A 746 -11.04 7.44 19.09
CA GLU A 746 -10.43 6.52 20.05
C GLU A 746 -11.41 6.24 21.19
N ILE A 747 -11.21 5.10 21.85
CA ILE A 747 -11.94 4.74 23.07
C ILE A 747 -10.94 4.39 24.17
N ARG A 748 -11.38 4.57 25.42
CA ARG A 748 -10.60 4.26 26.61
C ARG A 748 -10.63 2.76 26.91
N GLN A 749 -9.49 2.09 26.70
CA GLN A 749 -9.36 0.64 26.83
C GLN A 749 -9.58 0.15 28.27
N GLU A 750 -9.32 0.99 29.27
CA GLU A 750 -9.50 0.67 30.70
C GLU A 750 -10.96 0.35 31.09
N PHE A 751 -11.95 0.67 30.25
CA PHE A 751 -13.36 0.40 30.51
C PHE A 751 -13.87 -0.92 29.96
N TRP A 752 -13.04 -1.68 29.26
CA TRP A 752 -13.44 -2.91 28.54
C TRP A 752 -12.79 -4.16 29.13
N SER A 753 -12.56 -4.16 30.45
CA SER A 753 -12.00 -5.31 31.17
C SER A 753 -13.00 -6.47 31.27
N PRO A 754 -12.52 -7.73 31.28
CA PRO A 754 -13.38 -8.89 31.53
C PRO A 754 -14.08 -8.83 32.90
N VAL A 755 -15.22 -9.52 33.03
CA VAL A 755 -15.91 -9.66 34.31
C VAL A 755 -15.16 -10.64 35.21
N ALA A 756 -14.74 -10.19 36.38
CA ALA A 756 -14.08 -11.03 37.38
C ALA A 756 -15.08 -11.94 38.10
N LEU A 757 -14.69 -13.19 38.36
CA LEU A 757 -15.41 -14.11 39.25
C LEU A 757 -14.91 -13.96 40.70
N GLY A 758 -15.80 -14.22 41.65
CA GLY A 758 -15.47 -14.27 43.08
C GLY A 758 -14.97 -15.65 43.55
N GLY A 759 -14.66 -15.74 44.84
CA GLY A 759 -14.31 -16.99 45.53
C GLY A 759 -15.46 -17.57 46.35
N LEU A 760 -15.11 -18.41 47.33
CA LEU A 760 -16.04 -18.97 48.29
C LEU A 760 -16.41 -17.96 49.38
N THR A 761 -17.67 -17.97 49.80
CA THR A 761 -18.09 -17.27 51.02
C THR A 761 -17.53 -18.01 52.24
N PRO A 762 -17.34 -17.35 53.40
CA PRO A 762 -16.83 -18.02 54.60
C PRO A 762 -17.63 -19.26 55.01
N LYS A 763 -18.97 -19.22 54.87
CA LYS A 763 -19.84 -20.37 55.14
C LYS A 763 -19.55 -21.55 54.20
N HIS A 764 -19.42 -21.28 52.90
CA HIS A 764 -19.13 -22.32 51.91
C HIS A 764 -17.70 -22.84 52.07
N LEU A 765 -16.73 -21.97 52.31
CA LEU A 765 -15.34 -22.32 52.58
C LEU A 765 -15.23 -23.33 53.74
N ASN A 766 -15.85 -23.02 54.88
CA ASN A 766 -15.87 -23.92 56.03
C ASN A 766 -16.52 -25.27 55.69
N LEU A 767 -17.64 -25.27 54.96
CA LEU A 767 -18.32 -26.52 54.56
C LEU A 767 -17.41 -27.40 53.69
N VAL A 768 -16.73 -26.79 52.71
CA VAL A 768 -15.84 -27.51 51.80
C VAL A 768 -14.63 -28.06 52.55
N ALA A 769 -13.96 -27.23 53.36
CA ALA A 769 -12.80 -27.64 54.13
C ALA A 769 -13.13 -28.76 55.15
N GLU A 770 -14.26 -28.64 55.85
CA GLU A 770 -14.73 -29.67 56.79
C GLU A 770 -15.10 -30.98 56.11
N ALA A 771 -15.71 -30.93 54.93
CA ALA A 771 -16.00 -32.13 54.15
C ALA A 771 -14.70 -32.83 53.74
N LEU A 772 -13.71 -32.09 53.25
CA LEU A 772 -12.44 -32.64 52.77
C LEU A 772 -11.58 -33.23 53.91
N ILE A 773 -11.47 -32.55 55.05
CA ILE A 773 -10.66 -33.05 56.19
C ILE A 773 -11.28 -34.31 56.81
N SER A 774 -12.61 -34.40 56.84
CA SER A 774 -13.34 -35.53 57.43
C SER A 774 -13.48 -36.73 56.48
N ALA A 775 -13.04 -36.58 55.23
CA ALA A 775 -13.17 -37.61 54.20
C ALA A 775 -12.18 -38.75 54.40
N GLN A 776 -12.67 -39.99 54.30
CA GLN A 776 -11.83 -41.20 54.34
C GLN A 776 -11.19 -41.49 52.98
N GLU A 777 -11.94 -41.32 51.89
CA GLU A 777 -11.54 -41.59 50.51
C GLU A 777 -11.82 -40.39 49.57
N PRO A 778 -11.31 -39.19 49.89
CA PRO A 778 -11.57 -37.99 49.12
C PRO A 778 -11.05 -38.09 47.68
N LEU A 779 -11.85 -37.57 46.77
CA LEU A 779 -11.58 -37.54 45.34
C LEU A 779 -11.81 -36.12 44.80
N VAL A 780 -10.81 -35.59 44.10
CA VAL A 780 -11.00 -34.45 43.19
C VAL A 780 -11.24 -34.99 41.79
N ILE A 781 -12.30 -34.53 41.13
CA ILE A 781 -12.53 -34.79 39.70
C ILE A 781 -12.41 -33.46 38.96
N THR A 782 -11.53 -33.42 37.97
CA THR A 782 -11.29 -32.22 37.16
C THR A 782 -11.23 -32.55 35.68
N GLY A 783 -11.33 -31.55 34.79
CA GLY A 783 -11.22 -31.77 33.35
C GLY A 783 -10.63 -30.62 32.55
N TYR A 784 -10.89 -29.37 32.94
CA TYR A 784 -10.35 -28.19 32.25
C TYR A 784 -9.83 -27.12 33.22
N SER A 785 -9.58 -27.48 34.47
CA SER A 785 -9.00 -26.56 35.46
C SER A 785 -7.59 -26.10 35.05
N GLY A 786 -6.85 -26.95 34.33
CA GLY A 786 -5.52 -26.68 33.80
C GLY A 786 -5.43 -25.51 32.80
N ARG A 787 -6.57 -25.01 32.29
CA ARG A 787 -6.64 -23.75 31.52
C ARG A 787 -6.03 -22.58 32.30
N ASP A 788 -6.24 -22.58 33.61
CA ASP A 788 -5.51 -21.71 34.52
C ASP A 788 -4.35 -22.51 35.12
N THR A 789 -3.15 -22.30 34.58
CA THR A 789 -1.94 -23.01 34.99
C THR A 789 -1.60 -22.83 36.48
N ALA A 790 -2.16 -21.82 37.16
CA ALA A 790 -2.02 -21.65 38.60
C ALA A 790 -2.83 -22.67 39.41
N VAL A 791 -3.85 -23.31 38.84
CA VAL A 791 -4.67 -24.32 39.53
C VAL A 791 -3.90 -25.62 39.77
N VAL A 792 -3.06 -26.03 38.82
CA VAL A 792 -2.31 -27.29 38.92
C VAL A 792 -1.42 -27.37 40.17
N PRO A 793 -0.54 -26.38 40.47
CA PRO A 793 0.24 -26.40 41.70
C PRO A 793 -0.62 -26.31 42.98
N LEU A 794 -1.76 -25.61 42.93
CA LEU A 794 -2.69 -25.56 44.07
C LEU A 794 -3.34 -26.92 44.33
N LEU A 795 -3.71 -27.68 43.29
CA LEU A 795 -4.21 -29.05 43.46
C LEU A 795 -3.14 -29.99 44.02
N VAL A 796 -1.88 -29.85 43.58
CA VAL A 796 -0.75 -30.60 44.14
C VAL A 796 -0.56 -30.25 45.62
N GLU A 797 -0.62 -28.98 45.97
CA GLU A 797 -0.52 -28.52 47.36
C GLU A 797 -1.67 -29.05 48.22
N LEU A 798 -2.91 -29.00 47.72
CA LEU A 798 -4.07 -29.58 48.39
C LEU A 798 -3.89 -31.10 48.62
N ALA A 799 -3.37 -31.83 47.64
CA ALA A 799 -3.12 -33.26 47.75
C ALA A 799 -1.98 -33.60 48.73
N ASN A 800 -0.98 -32.72 48.87
CA ASN A 800 0.09 -32.85 49.84
C ASN A 800 -0.37 -32.57 51.29
N ILE A 801 -1.31 -31.64 51.46
CA ILE A 801 -1.93 -31.34 52.77
C ILE A 801 -2.87 -32.49 53.18
N LEU A 802 -3.76 -32.88 52.28
CA LEU A 802 -4.73 -33.96 52.50
C LEU A 802 -4.17 -35.29 52.00
N LYS A 803 -3.19 -35.84 52.72
CA LYS A 803 -2.49 -37.06 52.31
C LYS A 803 -3.45 -38.23 52.08
N GLY A 804 -3.47 -38.74 50.85
CA GLY A 804 -4.45 -39.73 50.40
C GLY A 804 -5.58 -39.14 49.55
N LEU A 805 -5.53 -37.85 49.19
CA LEU A 805 -6.37 -37.26 48.15
C LEU A 805 -6.00 -37.83 46.78
N ARG A 806 -7.01 -38.31 46.06
CA ARG A 806 -6.87 -38.80 44.69
C ARG A 806 -7.38 -37.74 43.72
N VAL A 807 -6.74 -37.60 42.56
CA VAL A 807 -7.14 -36.65 41.53
C VAL A 807 -7.39 -37.40 40.23
N LEU A 808 -8.66 -37.39 39.81
CA LEU A 808 -9.10 -37.93 38.53
C LEU A 808 -9.19 -36.81 37.51
N ASP A 809 -8.38 -36.92 36.46
CA ASP A 809 -8.47 -36.03 35.31
C ASP A 809 -9.41 -36.67 34.28
N THR A 810 -10.39 -35.91 33.81
CA THR A 810 -11.33 -36.31 32.76
C THR A 810 -10.92 -35.79 31.39
N MET A 811 -9.74 -35.16 31.28
CA MET A 811 -9.12 -34.59 30.09
C MET A 811 -10.14 -33.89 29.21
N GLY A 812 -10.54 -32.70 29.64
CA GLY A 812 -11.22 -31.75 28.80
C GLY A 812 -10.24 -31.17 27.81
N SER A 813 -9.57 -30.09 28.18
CA SER A 813 -8.73 -29.30 27.28
C SER A 813 -7.24 -29.25 27.61
N ASP A 814 -6.86 -29.45 28.88
CA ASP A 814 -5.51 -29.14 29.39
C ASP A 814 -5.08 -30.15 30.47
N LEU A 815 -3.77 -30.25 30.71
CA LEU A 815 -3.24 -31.00 31.86
C LEU A 815 -3.72 -30.38 33.18
N CYS A 816 -4.49 -31.14 33.97
CA CYS A 816 -5.00 -30.64 35.25
C CYS A 816 -4.22 -31.13 36.47
N PHE A 817 -3.47 -32.24 36.36
CA PHE A 817 -2.68 -32.79 37.46
C PHE A 817 -1.44 -33.55 36.97
N PRO A 818 -0.26 -33.37 37.58
CA PRO A 818 0.98 -33.93 37.04
C PRO A 818 1.12 -35.42 37.35
N ALA A 819 1.69 -36.17 36.39
CA ALA A 819 1.77 -37.62 36.45
C ALA A 819 2.81 -38.18 37.44
N ASP A 820 3.72 -37.35 37.94
CA ASP A 820 4.77 -37.70 38.91
C ASP A 820 4.29 -37.65 40.38
N HIS A 821 3.06 -37.21 40.62
CA HIS A 821 2.48 -37.16 41.96
C HIS A 821 1.68 -38.44 42.30
N PRO A 822 1.83 -39.03 43.51
CA PRO A 822 1.12 -40.27 43.89
C PRO A 822 -0.41 -40.20 43.77
N GLY A 823 -0.98 -39.02 43.95
CA GLY A 823 -2.43 -38.74 43.80
C GLY A 823 -2.98 -38.87 42.37
N TRP A 824 -2.13 -39.01 41.35
CA TRP A 824 -2.54 -39.03 39.95
C TRP A 824 -3.30 -40.31 39.57
N LEU A 825 -4.59 -40.15 39.24
CA LEU A 825 -5.40 -41.28 38.75
C LEU A 825 -5.24 -41.57 37.25
N SER A 826 -4.53 -40.69 36.52
CA SER A 826 -4.54 -40.61 35.06
C SER A 826 -5.86 -40.12 34.48
N VAL A 827 -5.87 -39.95 33.16
CA VAL A 827 -6.98 -39.46 32.37
C VAL A 827 -8.00 -40.56 32.13
N ARG A 828 -9.25 -40.40 32.58
CA ARG A 828 -10.36 -41.30 32.25
C ARG A 828 -11.66 -40.53 32.03
N TYR A 829 -12.37 -40.85 30.96
CA TYR A 829 -13.64 -40.18 30.60
C TYR A 829 -14.82 -40.70 31.43
N GLY A 830 -15.01 -40.11 32.62
CA GLY A 830 -16.20 -40.30 33.43
C GLY A 830 -16.45 -41.75 33.90
N SER A 831 -15.41 -42.58 33.92
CA SER A 831 -15.49 -43.99 34.30
C SER A 831 -14.21 -44.41 35.01
N ASP A 832 -14.27 -44.47 36.34
CA ASP A 832 -13.15 -44.91 37.19
C ASP A 832 -13.69 -45.50 38.50
N GLN A 833 -12.96 -46.46 39.08
CA GLN A 833 -13.35 -47.10 40.33
C GLN A 833 -13.34 -46.12 41.50
N ALA A 834 -12.48 -45.09 41.48
CA ALA A 834 -12.41 -44.09 42.54
C ALA A 834 -13.72 -43.32 42.73
N VAL A 835 -14.50 -43.13 41.65
CA VAL A 835 -15.83 -42.48 41.73
C VAL A 835 -16.77 -43.30 42.61
N ARG A 836 -16.67 -44.64 42.56
CA ARG A 836 -17.56 -45.56 43.29
C ARG A 836 -17.19 -45.69 44.76
N THR A 837 -15.95 -45.43 45.14
CA THR A 837 -15.47 -45.62 46.51
C THR A 837 -15.33 -44.32 47.30
N ALA A 838 -15.32 -43.16 46.62
CA ALA A 838 -15.20 -41.88 47.28
C ALA A 838 -16.41 -41.52 48.14
N ASP A 839 -16.16 -41.12 49.39
CA ASP A 839 -17.15 -40.59 50.33
C ASP A 839 -17.34 -39.08 50.20
N VAL A 840 -16.31 -38.36 49.71
CA VAL A 840 -16.37 -36.94 49.37
C VAL A 840 -15.77 -36.72 47.99
N ILE A 841 -16.54 -36.09 47.10
CA ILE A 841 -16.12 -35.77 45.73
C ILE A 841 -16.15 -34.25 45.53
N LEU A 842 -14.98 -33.65 45.28
CA LEU A 842 -14.84 -32.27 44.86
C LEU A 842 -14.70 -32.21 43.34
N VAL A 843 -15.77 -31.81 42.66
CA VAL A 843 -15.77 -31.58 41.21
C VAL A 843 -15.27 -30.16 40.96
N VAL A 844 -14.17 -30.03 40.21
CA VAL A 844 -13.49 -28.77 39.92
C VAL A 844 -13.35 -28.59 38.43
N ASP A 845 -14.03 -27.61 37.84
CA ASP A 845 -13.91 -27.26 36.42
C ASP A 845 -13.96 -28.50 35.51
N CYS A 846 -15.09 -29.19 35.56
CA CYS A 846 -15.27 -30.49 34.92
C CYS A 846 -16.66 -30.60 34.29
N ASP A 847 -16.71 -30.97 33.01
CA ASP A 847 -17.97 -31.07 32.27
C ASP A 847 -18.70 -32.39 32.49
N VAL A 848 -18.00 -33.52 32.46
CA VAL A 848 -18.59 -34.85 32.64
C VAL A 848 -17.79 -35.61 33.70
N PRO A 849 -18.09 -35.41 35.00
CA PRO A 849 -17.31 -36.02 36.07
C PRO A 849 -17.50 -37.54 36.15
N TRP A 850 -18.68 -38.06 35.78
CA TRP A 850 -18.95 -39.47 35.60
C TRP A 850 -20.09 -39.74 34.61
N ILE A 851 -20.10 -40.94 34.05
CA ILE A 851 -21.15 -41.45 33.16
C ILE A 851 -22.01 -42.41 33.96
N ASN A 852 -23.26 -42.01 34.27
CA ASN A 852 -24.17 -42.75 35.16
C ASN A 852 -24.42 -44.22 34.78
N THR A 853 -24.27 -44.59 33.51
CA THR A 853 -24.41 -45.99 33.04
C THR A 853 -23.16 -46.83 33.25
N GLN A 854 -21.99 -46.20 33.45
CA GLN A 854 -20.71 -46.88 33.62
C GLN A 854 -20.20 -46.84 35.07
N CYS A 855 -20.36 -45.71 35.77
CA CYS A 855 -20.07 -45.58 37.19
C CYS A 855 -20.97 -44.53 37.86
N LYS A 856 -21.16 -44.67 39.17
CA LYS A 856 -21.92 -43.75 40.01
C LYS A 856 -21.19 -43.52 41.33
N PRO A 857 -21.29 -42.32 41.91
CA PRO A 857 -20.90 -42.07 43.29
C PRO A 857 -21.58 -43.05 44.25
N ALA A 858 -20.93 -43.34 45.39
CA ALA A 858 -21.53 -44.15 46.44
C ALA A 858 -22.79 -43.49 47.01
N ASP A 859 -23.76 -44.30 47.43
CA ASP A 859 -24.95 -43.79 48.12
C ASP A 859 -24.52 -43.04 49.39
N GLY A 860 -24.88 -41.75 49.47
CA GLY A 860 -24.50 -40.87 50.58
C GLY A 860 -23.18 -40.11 50.42
N ALA A 861 -22.45 -40.28 49.29
CA ALA A 861 -21.26 -39.49 49.00
C ALA A 861 -21.58 -37.98 48.95
N LYS A 862 -20.74 -37.16 49.60
CA LYS A 862 -20.88 -35.70 49.59
C LYS A 862 -20.23 -35.12 48.35
N ILE A 863 -21.04 -34.58 47.44
CA ILE A 863 -20.56 -34.01 46.18
C ILE A 863 -20.57 -32.48 46.27
N ILE A 864 -19.42 -31.85 46.00
CA ILE A 864 -19.24 -30.40 45.97
C ILE A 864 -18.80 -30.02 44.56
N HIS A 865 -19.42 -29.02 43.96
CA HIS A 865 -19.15 -28.59 42.58
C HIS A 865 -18.69 -27.13 42.53
N LEU A 866 -17.41 -26.94 42.23
CA LEU A 866 -16.77 -25.64 42.03
C LEU A 866 -16.44 -25.50 40.54
N ASP A 867 -17.02 -24.50 39.88
CA ASP A 867 -16.86 -24.36 38.44
C ASP A 867 -17.09 -22.91 38.00
N VAL A 868 -16.55 -22.51 36.86
CA VAL A 868 -16.91 -21.24 36.18
C VAL A 868 -18.33 -21.25 35.59
N ASP A 869 -18.86 -22.44 35.29
CA ASP A 869 -20.22 -22.72 34.82
C ASP A 869 -20.78 -24.02 35.45
N PRO A 870 -21.21 -23.99 36.72
CA PRO A 870 -21.66 -25.20 37.43
C PRO A 870 -23.01 -25.75 36.95
N LEU A 871 -23.74 -24.99 36.12
CA LEU A 871 -25.02 -25.40 35.54
C LEU A 871 -24.88 -25.92 34.10
N LYS A 872 -23.71 -25.78 33.48
CA LYS A 872 -23.41 -26.26 32.11
C LYS A 872 -24.42 -25.72 31.10
N GLN A 873 -24.48 -24.40 30.95
CA GLN A 873 -25.54 -23.71 30.19
C GLN A 873 -25.73 -24.22 28.75
N GLN A 874 -24.68 -24.76 28.12
CA GLN A 874 -24.71 -25.29 26.76
C GLN A 874 -25.08 -26.80 26.68
N MET A 875 -25.30 -27.46 27.81
CA MET A 875 -25.67 -28.86 27.88
C MET A 875 -27.16 -28.97 28.27
N PRO A 876 -28.06 -29.28 27.31
CA PRO A 876 -29.51 -29.29 27.59
C PRO A 876 -29.92 -30.25 28.71
N LEU A 877 -29.15 -31.32 28.93
CA LEU A 877 -29.34 -32.26 30.02
C LEU A 877 -28.04 -32.41 30.80
N PHE A 878 -27.98 -31.79 31.98
CA PHE A 878 -26.89 -31.97 32.92
C PHE A 878 -27.39 -31.85 34.36
N TYR A 879 -27.07 -32.82 35.19
CA TYR A 879 -27.21 -32.73 36.64
C TYR A 879 -26.27 -33.72 37.32
N ILE A 880 -25.85 -33.35 38.53
CA ILE A 880 -25.13 -34.21 39.48
C ILE A 880 -25.73 -33.92 40.87
N ASP A 881 -25.70 -34.88 41.79
CA ASP A 881 -26.30 -34.75 43.13
C ASP A 881 -25.41 -33.95 44.10
N ALA A 882 -24.98 -32.77 43.68
CA ALA A 882 -24.12 -31.90 44.48
C ALA A 882 -24.89 -31.21 45.62
N ILE A 883 -24.37 -31.34 46.84
CA ILE A 883 -24.86 -30.66 48.05
C ILE A 883 -24.51 -29.17 48.05
N LEU A 884 -23.50 -28.77 47.26
CA LEU A 884 -23.08 -27.39 47.06
C LEU A 884 -22.64 -27.20 45.60
N ARG A 885 -23.13 -26.14 44.96
CA ARG A 885 -22.67 -25.66 43.65
C ARG A 885 -22.24 -24.21 43.79
N CYS A 886 -21.02 -23.87 43.38
CA CYS A 886 -20.50 -22.51 43.47
C CYS A 886 -19.89 -22.09 42.13
N ARG A 887 -20.33 -20.94 41.62
CA ARG A 887 -19.71 -20.30 40.46
C ARG A 887 -18.52 -19.47 40.94
N VAL A 888 -17.30 -19.91 40.69
CA VAL A 888 -16.09 -19.34 41.30
C VAL A 888 -14.93 -19.23 40.32
N ASN A 889 -13.99 -18.34 40.62
CA ASN A 889 -12.63 -18.50 40.13
C ASN A 889 -11.96 -19.64 40.92
N THR A 890 -11.60 -20.71 40.22
CA THR A 890 -11.10 -21.95 40.84
C THR A 890 -9.76 -21.76 41.54
N ALA A 891 -8.80 -21.06 40.95
CA ALA A 891 -7.49 -20.80 41.57
C ALA A 891 -7.68 -20.05 42.90
N PHE A 892 -8.53 -19.03 42.90
CA PHE A 892 -8.84 -18.27 44.11
C PHE A 892 -9.57 -19.11 45.17
N ALA A 893 -10.57 -19.91 44.77
CA ALA A 893 -11.30 -20.79 45.69
C ALA A 893 -10.40 -21.88 46.31
N LEU A 894 -9.52 -22.50 45.53
CA LEU A 894 -8.54 -23.48 46.04
C LEU A 894 -7.53 -22.82 46.97
N GLY A 895 -7.04 -21.61 46.63
CA GLY A 895 -6.18 -20.83 47.51
C GLY A 895 -6.82 -20.58 48.87
N GLN A 896 -8.10 -20.17 48.91
CA GLN A 896 -8.85 -19.99 50.16
C GLN A 896 -8.96 -21.29 50.96
N ILE A 897 -9.24 -22.43 50.30
CA ILE A 897 -9.34 -23.74 50.96
C ILE A 897 -8.00 -24.13 51.58
N ILE A 898 -6.90 -24.00 50.83
CA ILE A 898 -5.54 -24.33 51.28
C ILE A 898 -5.14 -23.46 52.47
N GLU A 899 -5.36 -22.15 52.38
CA GLU A 899 -5.04 -21.22 53.46
C GLU A 899 -5.83 -21.55 54.72
N HIS A 900 -7.13 -21.83 54.60
CA HIS A 900 -7.98 -22.21 55.72
C HIS A 900 -7.55 -23.55 56.36
N LEU A 901 -7.13 -24.53 55.55
CA LEU A 901 -6.59 -25.80 56.06
C LEU A 901 -5.28 -25.62 56.82
N LYS A 902 -4.40 -24.72 56.36
CA LYS A 902 -3.08 -24.45 56.98
C LYS A 902 -3.15 -23.60 58.24
N THR A 903 -4.21 -22.82 58.41
CA THR A 903 -4.36 -21.86 59.51
C THR A 903 -5.35 -22.40 60.54
N GLU A 904 -6.64 -22.37 60.22
CA GLU A 904 -7.74 -22.69 61.15
C GLU A 904 -7.88 -24.18 61.46
N LEU A 905 -7.46 -25.07 60.54
CA LEU A 905 -7.62 -26.53 60.70
C LEU A 905 -6.29 -27.29 60.86
N SER A 906 -5.17 -26.59 61.00
CA SER A 906 -3.81 -27.17 61.06
C SER A 906 -3.64 -28.15 62.23
N ASP A 907 -4.18 -27.80 63.39
CA ASP A 907 -4.11 -28.62 64.61
C ASP A 907 -4.82 -29.97 64.42
N ARG A 908 -5.94 -30.00 63.70
CA ARG A 908 -6.70 -31.23 63.42
C ARG A 908 -5.97 -32.15 62.44
N ILE A 909 -5.30 -31.57 61.45
CA ILE A 909 -4.48 -32.34 60.50
C ILE A 909 -3.29 -32.96 61.25
N SER A 910 -2.62 -32.15 62.09
CA SER A 910 -1.47 -32.58 62.89
C SER A 910 -1.85 -33.65 63.93
N ALA A 911 -3.02 -33.55 64.56
CA ALA A 911 -3.52 -34.54 65.51
C ALA A 911 -3.77 -35.94 64.88
N ASN A 912 -3.98 -36.00 63.56
CA ASN A 912 -4.25 -37.25 62.82
C ASN A 912 -3.09 -37.66 61.90
N GLN A 913 -1.87 -37.25 62.22
CA GLN A 913 -0.70 -37.43 61.35
C GLN A 913 -0.41 -38.90 61.00
N GLU A 914 -0.57 -39.84 61.94
CA GLU A 914 -0.39 -41.28 61.66
C GLU A 914 -1.43 -41.81 60.66
N TYR A 915 -2.70 -41.40 60.81
CA TYR A 915 -3.77 -41.75 59.89
C TYR A 915 -3.48 -41.26 58.47
N TYR A 916 -3.06 -39.99 58.33
CA TYR A 916 -2.67 -39.41 57.04
C TYR A 916 -1.39 -40.05 56.46
N ALA A 917 -0.43 -40.47 57.29
CA ALA A 917 0.77 -41.19 56.84
C ALA A 917 0.44 -42.58 56.28
N SER A 918 -0.47 -43.31 56.92
CA SER A 918 -0.97 -44.60 56.42
C SER A 918 -1.65 -44.45 55.06
N ARG A 919 -2.48 -43.41 54.89
CA ARG A 919 -3.15 -43.12 53.62
C ARG A 919 -2.18 -42.75 52.51
N TRP A 920 -1.14 -41.99 52.84
CA TRP A 920 -0.07 -41.66 51.89
C TRP A 920 0.65 -42.91 51.38
N SER A 921 1.02 -43.81 52.29
CA SER A 921 1.72 -45.06 51.94
C SER A 921 0.89 -45.95 51.00
N ALA A 922 -0.42 -46.07 51.27
CA ALA A 922 -1.34 -46.80 50.40
C ALA A 922 -1.46 -46.18 49.00
N LEU A 923 -1.43 -44.84 48.92
CA LEU A 923 -1.45 -44.12 47.66
C LEU A 923 -0.16 -44.33 46.85
N GLU A 924 1.01 -44.30 47.50
CA GLU A 924 2.31 -44.58 46.87
C GLU A 924 2.40 -46.01 46.32
N GLU A 925 1.86 -47.00 47.05
CA GLU A 925 1.82 -48.39 46.57
C GLU A 925 0.93 -48.52 45.32
N SER A 926 -0.26 -47.91 45.35
CA SER A 926 -1.19 -47.88 44.21
C SER A 926 -0.56 -47.21 42.99
N TYR A 927 0.12 -46.07 43.20
CA TYR A 927 0.83 -45.34 42.17
C TYR A 927 1.97 -46.17 41.55
N THR A 928 2.79 -46.82 42.38
CA THR A 928 3.88 -47.70 41.92
C THR A 928 3.35 -48.86 41.08
N ARG A 929 2.23 -49.47 41.50
CA ARG A 929 1.58 -50.55 40.74
C ARG A 929 1.09 -50.06 39.37
N LYS A 930 0.53 -48.85 39.31
CA LYS A 930 0.09 -48.23 38.07
C LYS A 930 1.25 -47.95 37.12
N LEU A 931 2.34 -47.36 37.60
CA LEU A 931 3.52 -47.09 36.76
C LEU A 931 4.09 -48.37 36.15
N LYS A 932 4.10 -49.48 36.90
CA LYS A 932 4.49 -50.81 36.36
C LYS A 932 3.55 -51.28 35.26
N ALA A 933 2.24 -51.15 35.45
CA ALA A 933 1.25 -51.52 34.43
C ALA A 933 1.40 -50.67 33.16
N ILE A 934 1.58 -49.35 33.30
CA ILE A 934 1.85 -48.46 32.18
C ILE A 934 3.14 -48.86 31.46
N ALA A 935 4.22 -49.15 32.19
CA ALA A 935 5.49 -49.58 31.59
C ALA A 935 5.36 -50.87 30.77
N SER A 936 4.59 -51.86 31.25
CA SER A 936 4.36 -53.11 30.49
C SER A 936 3.62 -52.89 29.16
N GLN A 937 2.76 -51.87 29.05
CA GLN A 937 2.07 -51.54 27.79
C GLN A 937 2.99 -50.89 26.75
N ALA A 938 4.20 -50.48 27.15
CA ALA A 938 5.19 -49.89 26.25
C ALA A 938 6.13 -50.93 25.62
N GLU A 939 6.00 -52.20 25.95
CA GLU A 939 6.79 -53.26 25.35
C GLU A 939 6.38 -53.46 23.88
N PRO A 940 7.36 -53.64 22.96
CA PRO A 940 7.07 -53.93 21.56
C PRO A 940 6.49 -55.34 21.38
N ASN A 941 5.81 -55.59 20.26
CA ASN A 941 5.29 -56.92 19.95
C ASN A 941 6.43 -57.85 19.47
N SER A 942 6.21 -59.16 19.55
CA SER A 942 7.20 -60.17 19.14
C SER A 942 7.43 -60.27 17.63
N ASP A 943 6.58 -59.64 16.81
CA ASP A 943 6.54 -59.73 15.34
C ASP A 943 7.09 -58.47 14.63
N ASP A 944 8.01 -57.75 15.30
CA ASP A 944 8.63 -56.49 14.81
C ASP A 944 7.66 -55.30 14.62
N SER A 945 6.41 -55.48 15.06
CA SER A 945 5.38 -54.43 15.11
C SER A 945 5.35 -53.73 16.48
N PHE A 946 4.68 -52.57 16.55
CA PHE A 946 4.55 -51.81 17.79
C PHE A 946 3.15 -51.21 17.97
N GLY A 947 2.70 -51.19 19.23
CA GLY A 947 1.45 -50.55 19.63
C GLY A 947 1.62 -49.06 19.98
N CYS A 948 0.50 -48.38 20.22
CA CYS A 948 0.49 -46.97 20.64
C CYS A 948 1.30 -46.75 21.93
N GLY A 949 1.25 -47.72 22.86
CA GLY A 949 1.99 -47.68 24.11
C GLY A 949 3.49 -47.50 23.91
N HIS A 950 4.07 -48.36 23.06
CA HIS A 950 5.48 -48.31 22.69
C HIS A 950 5.83 -46.99 21.97
N LEU A 951 5.04 -46.61 20.95
CA LEU A 951 5.28 -45.40 20.16
C LEU A 951 5.38 -44.16 21.05
N ILE A 952 4.38 -43.92 21.90
CA ILE A 952 4.33 -42.70 22.72
C ILE A 952 5.42 -42.71 23.79
N SER A 953 5.78 -43.88 24.33
CA SER A 953 6.91 -44.02 25.25
C SER A 953 8.24 -43.63 24.59
N GLN A 954 8.47 -44.03 23.33
CA GLN A 954 9.66 -43.62 22.57
C GLN A 954 9.62 -42.13 22.19
N VAL A 955 8.47 -41.61 21.76
CA VAL A 955 8.28 -40.18 21.44
C VAL A 955 8.60 -39.32 22.66
N ARG A 956 8.04 -39.66 23.83
CA ARG A 956 8.35 -38.96 25.09
C ARG A 956 9.84 -38.97 25.42
N LYS A 957 10.53 -40.11 25.25
CA LYS A 957 11.97 -40.24 25.52
C LYS A 957 12.84 -39.43 24.55
N ALA A 958 12.40 -39.31 23.30
CA ALA A 958 13.13 -38.58 22.26
C ALA A 958 12.92 -37.06 22.35
N CYS A 959 11.78 -36.62 22.88
CA CYS A 959 11.42 -35.21 23.01
C CYS A 959 11.97 -34.58 24.31
N PRO A 960 12.31 -33.28 24.30
CA PRO A 960 12.64 -32.53 25.52
C PRO A 960 11.50 -32.53 26.55
N VAL A 961 11.85 -32.37 27.83
CA VAL A 961 10.87 -32.38 28.95
C VAL A 961 9.86 -31.23 28.86
N ASP A 962 10.25 -30.10 28.29
CA ASP A 962 9.43 -28.90 28.07
C ASP A 962 8.61 -28.94 26.77
N THR A 963 8.45 -30.11 26.16
CA THR A 963 7.62 -30.28 24.96
C THR A 963 6.14 -30.02 25.25
N ILE A 964 5.50 -29.27 24.37
CA ILE A 964 4.04 -29.08 24.38
C ILE A 964 3.38 -30.12 23.47
N TRP A 965 2.50 -30.92 24.04
CA TRP A 965 1.76 -32.00 23.42
C TRP A 965 0.39 -31.52 22.99
N VAL A 966 0.11 -31.58 21.69
CA VAL A 966 -1.24 -31.33 21.15
C VAL A 966 -1.82 -32.68 20.75
N VAL A 967 -2.85 -33.11 21.48
CA VAL A 967 -3.35 -34.48 21.45
C VAL A 967 -4.76 -34.50 20.86
N GLU A 968 -4.91 -35.17 19.72
CA GLU A 968 -6.22 -35.48 19.11
C GLU A 968 -6.30 -36.97 18.81
N ALA A 969 -6.17 -37.80 19.84
CA ALA A 969 -6.00 -39.25 19.75
C ALA A 969 -7.18 -40.04 20.30
N VAL A 970 -8.41 -39.75 19.84
CA VAL A 970 -9.66 -40.18 20.49
C VAL A 970 -9.65 -41.62 21.00
N THR A 971 -9.37 -42.61 20.15
CA THR A 971 -9.36 -44.03 20.54
C THR A 971 -8.26 -44.38 21.53
N ASN A 972 -7.07 -43.78 21.34
CA ASN A 972 -5.85 -44.02 22.10
C ASN A 972 -5.63 -43.03 23.25
N THR A 973 -6.60 -42.15 23.55
CA THR A 973 -6.43 -41.02 24.49
C THR A 973 -5.83 -41.47 25.83
N PHE A 974 -6.38 -42.54 26.40
CA PHE A 974 -5.94 -43.05 27.70
C PHE A 974 -4.52 -43.60 27.63
N THR A 975 -4.20 -44.39 26.60
CA THR A 975 -2.85 -44.91 26.38
C THR A 975 -1.84 -43.78 26.12
N VAL A 976 -2.23 -42.76 25.35
CA VAL A 976 -1.40 -41.58 25.08
C VAL A 976 -1.13 -40.83 26.38
N ALA A 977 -2.17 -40.54 27.19
CA ALA A 977 -2.00 -39.86 28.48
C ALA A 977 -1.14 -40.69 29.46
N ASP A 978 -1.41 -41.99 29.57
CA ASP A 978 -0.68 -42.93 30.42
C ASP A 978 0.80 -43.02 30.02
N GLN A 979 1.14 -42.96 28.73
CA GLN A 979 2.52 -43.04 28.26
C GLN A 979 3.24 -41.70 28.18
N LEU A 980 2.54 -40.60 27.90
CA LEU A 980 3.11 -39.26 27.92
C LEU A 980 3.54 -38.88 29.34
N GLN A 981 2.74 -39.22 30.36
CA GLN A 981 3.01 -38.90 31.77
C GLN A 981 3.48 -37.46 31.95
N ALA A 982 2.75 -36.51 31.35
CA ALA A 982 3.12 -35.11 31.41
C ALA A 982 3.06 -34.57 32.84
N THR A 983 4.03 -33.74 33.20
CA THR A 983 4.18 -33.18 34.56
C THR A 983 4.11 -31.65 34.59
N LEU A 984 4.35 -30.97 33.46
CA LEU A 984 4.40 -29.52 33.40
C LEU A 984 3.01 -28.93 33.09
N PRO A 985 2.48 -27.99 33.90
CA PRO A 985 1.27 -27.24 33.55
C PRO A 985 1.42 -26.55 32.19
N GLY A 986 0.35 -26.55 31.38
CA GLY A 986 0.38 -25.95 30.03
C GLY A 986 1.19 -26.74 28.99
N SER A 987 1.60 -27.98 29.29
CA SER A 987 2.33 -28.84 28.35
C SER A 987 1.44 -29.82 27.57
N VAL A 988 0.15 -29.92 27.87
CA VAL A 988 -0.78 -30.80 27.13
C VAL A 988 -2.03 -30.02 26.78
N PHE A 989 -2.42 -30.07 25.51
CA PHE A 989 -3.66 -29.48 25.00
C PHE A 989 -4.45 -30.50 24.17
N SER A 990 -5.76 -30.48 24.33
CA SER A 990 -6.76 -31.16 23.51
C SER A 990 -7.87 -30.19 23.11
N SER A 991 -8.69 -30.56 22.12
CA SER A 991 -9.78 -29.70 21.64
C SER A 991 -10.79 -29.33 22.73
N GLY A 992 -10.95 -30.18 23.75
CA GLY A 992 -12.00 -30.05 24.76
C GLY A 992 -13.39 -30.42 24.28
N ALA A 993 -13.55 -30.83 23.02
CA ALA A 993 -14.85 -31.13 22.43
C ALA A 993 -14.77 -32.20 21.33
N GLY A 994 -15.91 -32.54 20.72
CA GLY A 994 -16.03 -33.66 19.78
C GLY A 994 -15.58 -33.40 18.34
N GLY A 995 -15.18 -32.17 17.98
CA GLY A 995 -14.82 -31.83 16.61
C GLY A 995 -13.40 -32.25 16.22
N LEU A 996 -13.25 -33.05 15.16
CA LEU A 996 -11.95 -33.52 14.64
C LEU A 996 -11.35 -32.54 13.62
N GLY A 997 -10.03 -32.63 13.42
CA GLY A 997 -9.26 -31.76 12.51
C GLY A 997 -8.72 -30.49 13.17
N TRP A 998 -8.79 -30.38 14.50
CA TRP A 998 -8.37 -29.21 15.27
C TRP A 998 -6.85 -29.17 15.48
N SER A 999 -6.25 -30.30 15.86
CA SER A 999 -4.85 -30.41 16.29
C SER A 999 -3.85 -29.83 15.30
N GLY A 1000 -4.05 -30.03 13.99
CA GLY A 1000 -3.15 -29.51 12.96
C GLY A 1000 -3.10 -27.99 12.89
N GLY A 1001 -4.26 -27.31 13.05
CA GLY A 1001 -4.31 -25.85 13.13
C GLY A 1001 -3.88 -25.34 14.50
N ALA A 1002 -4.37 -25.95 15.57
CA ALA A 1002 -4.05 -25.57 16.95
C ALA A 1002 -2.55 -25.68 17.25
N ALA A 1003 -1.88 -26.68 16.67
CA ALA A 1003 -0.43 -26.80 16.66
C ALA A 1003 0.31 -25.55 16.22
N LEU A 1004 -0.14 -24.96 15.11
CA LEU A 1004 0.48 -23.77 14.54
C LEU A 1004 0.15 -22.55 15.39
N GLY A 1005 -1.04 -22.51 15.99
CA GLY A 1005 -1.46 -21.47 16.94
C GLY A 1005 -0.62 -21.48 18.20
N ILE A 1006 -0.48 -22.65 18.82
CA ILE A 1006 0.38 -22.91 19.98
C ILE A 1006 1.82 -22.61 19.63
N LYS A 1007 2.31 -23.06 18.45
CA LYS A 1007 3.65 -22.73 17.95
C LYS A 1007 3.86 -21.23 17.80
N LEU A 1008 2.86 -20.50 17.31
CA LEU A 1008 2.95 -19.05 17.11
C LEU A 1008 2.93 -18.31 18.44
N ALA A 1009 2.04 -18.69 19.36
CA ALA A 1009 1.96 -18.16 20.71
C ALA A 1009 3.27 -18.42 21.46
N THR A 1010 3.75 -19.66 21.41
CA THR A 1010 5.06 -20.02 21.94
C THR A 1010 6.15 -19.30 21.17
N ASP A 1011 6.15 -19.07 19.85
CA ASP A 1011 7.22 -18.28 19.23
C ASP A 1011 7.30 -16.82 19.70
N VAL A 1012 6.14 -16.23 20.01
CA VAL A 1012 6.02 -14.94 20.70
C VAL A 1012 6.47 -15.05 22.16
N CYS A 1013 6.27 -16.21 22.78
CA CYS A 1013 6.52 -16.51 24.19
C CYS A 1013 7.61 -17.59 24.48
N HIS A 1014 8.56 -17.91 23.57
CA HIS A 1014 9.43 -19.13 23.48
C HIS A 1014 8.91 -20.45 22.76
N ARG A 1015 9.46 -20.76 21.56
CA ARG A 1015 9.12 -21.59 20.35
C ARG A 1015 8.87 -23.17 20.34
N GLY A 1016 7.72 -23.81 19.88
CA GLY A 1016 7.61 -25.31 19.55
C GLY A 1016 6.35 -25.98 18.82
N LYS A 1017 6.45 -27.17 18.10
CA LYS A 1017 5.54 -27.84 17.03
C LYS A 1017 4.94 -29.29 17.35
N VAL A 1018 4.05 -29.90 16.49
CA VAL A 1018 3.03 -31.02 16.74
C VAL A 1018 3.01 -32.31 15.84
N LEU A 1019 2.26 -33.39 16.23
CA LEU A 1019 2.08 -34.77 15.66
C LEU A 1019 0.59 -35.24 15.33
N ASN A 1020 0.40 -36.31 14.53
CA ASN A 1020 -0.86 -36.88 13.94
C ASN A 1020 -0.99 -38.44 14.14
N ASN A 1021 -2.19 -39.07 14.05
CA ASN A 1021 -2.47 -40.46 14.50
C ASN A 1021 -3.49 -41.35 13.72
N ASN A 1022 -3.55 -41.30 12.39
CA ASN A 1022 -4.06 -42.42 11.54
C ASN A 1022 -5.51 -42.94 11.79
N GLY A 1023 -6.52 -42.06 11.69
CA GLY A 1023 -7.88 -42.43 11.23
C GLY A 1023 -9.04 -42.46 12.25
N TRP A 1024 -10.28 -42.58 11.76
CA TRP A 1024 -11.53 -42.37 12.53
C TRP A 1024 -12.03 -43.63 13.24
N ASN A 1025 -11.30 -44.09 14.26
CA ASN A 1025 -11.69 -45.25 15.07
C ASN A 1025 -12.67 -44.91 16.23
N ALA A 1026 -12.90 -43.61 16.49
CA ALA A 1026 -13.80 -43.14 17.55
C ALA A 1026 -15.28 -43.58 17.39
N PRO A 1027 -15.88 -43.53 16.19
CA PRO A 1027 -17.27 -43.94 16.00
C PRO A 1027 -17.52 -45.41 16.34
N ARG A 1028 -16.55 -46.30 16.05
CA ARG A 1028 -16.65 -47.73 16.41
C ARG A 1028 -16.62 -47.96 17.90
N LYS A 1029 -15.73 -47.28 18.62
CA LYS A 1029 -15.67 -47.39 20.09
C LYS A 1029 -16.97 -46.90 20.72
N SER A 1030 -17.54 -45.81 20.21
CA SER A 1030 -18.86 -45.32 20.65
C SER A 1030 -19.99 -46.31 20.36
N LEU A 1031 -19.97 -46.96 19.19
CA LEU A 1031 -20.93 -48.00 18.82
C LEU A 1031 -20.87 -49.21 19.75
N LEU A 1032 -19.67 -49.68 20.09
CA LEU A 1032 -19.46 -50.83 20.98
C LEU A 1032 -19.90 -50.57 22.42
N LEU A 1033 -19.89 -49.31 22.87
CA LEU A 1033 -20.41 -48.93 24.19
C LEU A 1033 -21.93 -49.03 24.28
N VAL A 1034 -22.65 -48.98 23.16
CA VAL A 1034 -24.12 -48.99 23.12
C VAL A 1034 -24.66 -50.33 22.61
N HIS A 1035 -23.97 -50.94 21.63
CA HIS A 1035 -24.34 -52.19 20.99
C HIS A 1035 -23.15 -53.17 20.94
N PRO A 1036 -22.65 -53.63 22.10
CA PRO A 1036 -21.49 -54.53 22.15
C PRO A 1036 -21.70 -55.82 21.33
N ASP A 1037 -22.94 -56.32 21.25
CA ASP A 1037 -23.29 -57.56 20.54
C ASP A 1037 -24.11 -57.34 19.24
N GLY A 1038 -24.29 -56.09 18.81
CA GLY A 1038 -25.12 -55.71 17.65
C GLY A 1038 -24.47 -56.03 16.29
N LEU A 1039 -25.22 -55.89 15.18
CA LEU A 1039 -24.70 -56.15 13.83
C LEU A 1039 -23.43 -55.33 13.52
N GLY A 1040 -23.41 -54.07 13.97
CA GLY A 1040 -22.27 -53.17 13.81
C GLY A 1040 -21.00 -53.56 14.59
N SER A 1041 -21.10 -54.41 15.63
CA SER A 1041 -19.91 -54.92 16.35
C SER A 1041 -19.22 -56.07 15.62
N LYS A 1042 -19.90 -56.69 14.64
CA LYS A 1042 -19.47 -57.92 13.93
C LYS A 1042 -18.96 -57.68 12.51
N VAL A 1043 -18.95 -56.43 12.03
CA VAL A 1043 -18.53 -56.03 10.68
C VAL A 1043 -17.19 -55.28 10.70
N THR A 1044 -16.45 -55.28 9.59
CA THR A 1044 -15.12 -54.67 9.46
C THR A 1044 -15.17 -53.13 9.43
N ASN A 1045 -14.03 -52.44 9.64
CA ASN A 1045 -13.96 -50.97 9.54
C ASN A 1045 -14.30 -50.45 8.13
N GLU A 1046 -14.05 -51.27 7.10
CA GLU A 1046 -14.42 -50.99 5.70
C GLU A 1046 -15.93 -51.10 5.49
N GLU A 1047 -16.56 -52.17 5.99
CA GLU A 1047 -18.02 -52.32 5.95
C GLU A 1047 -18.77 -51.23 6.75
N LEU A 1048 -18.10 -50.65 7.77
CA LEU A 1048 -18.59 -49.50 8.54
C LEU A 1048 -18.30 -48.13 7.90
N ASN A 1049 -17.59 -48.06 6.77
CA ASN A 1049 -17.11 -46.81 6.13
C ASN A 1049 -16.28 -45.90 7.07
N ILE A 1050 -15.48 -46.49 7.96
CA ILE A 1050 -14.56 -45.78 8.87
C ILE A 1050 -13.09 -46.18 8.68
N SER A 1051 -12.80 -47.02 7.67
CA SER A 1051 -11.45 -47.35 7.21
C SER A 1051 -10.96 -46.32 6.20
N PHE A 1052 -9.68 -45.94 6.29
CA PHE A 1052 -9.01 -45.09 5.31
C PHE A 1052 -8.14 -45.88 4.33
N GLU A 1053 -8.31 -47.19 4.19
CA GLU A 1053 -7.52 -47.96 3.22
C GLU A 1053 -7.96 -47.71 1.76
N PRO A 1054 -7.01 -47.42 0.83
CA PRO A 1054 -5.58 -47.24 1.05
C PRO A 1054 -5.25 -45.89 1.73
N ASN A 1055 -4.43 -45.95 2.78
CA ASN A 1055 -4.13 -44.80 3.64
C ASN A 1055 -3.44 -43.67 2.84
N PRO A 1056 -3.91 -42.40 2.92
CA PRO A 1056 -3.21 -41.30 2.30
C PRO A 1056 -1.76 -41.22 2.77
N ALA A 1057 -0.80 -41.05 1.85
CA ALA A 1057 0.60 -40.89 2.21
C ALA A 1057 0.81 -39.51 2.85
N TYR A 1058 0.51 -39.38 4.15
CA TYR A 1058 0.54 -38.10 4.88
C TYR A 1058 1.91 -37.42 4.80
N SER A 1059 2.99 -38.20 4.75
CA SER A 1059 4.35 -37.67 4.53
C SER A 1059 4.51 -37.01 3.16
N VAL A 1060 3.93 -37.60 2.10
CA VAL A 1060 3.93 -37.05 0.74
C VAL A 1060 3.01 -35.82 0.66
N ILE A 1061 1.83 -35.86 1.29
CA ILE A 1061 0.90 -34.73 1.35
C ILE A 1061 1.56 -33.54 2.07
N ALA A 1062 2.21 -33.79 3.20
CA ALA A 1062 2.97 -32.79 3.96
C ALA A 1062 4.09 -32.16 3.12
N LYS A 1063 4.86 -33.01 2.43
CA LYS A 1063 5.94 -32.56 1.55
C LYS A 1063 5.41 -31.75 0.38
N GLY A 1064 4.29 -32.16 -0.22
CA GLY A 1064 3.59 -31.39 -1.25
C GLY A 1064 3.08 -30.04 -0.74
N ALA A 1065 2.38 -30.03 0.40
CA ALA A 1065 1.81 -28.82 1.00
C ALA A 1065 2.88 -27.80 1.44
N SER A 1066 4.08 -28.26 1.82
CA SER A 1066 5.20 -27.38 2.19
C SER A 1066 6.07 -26.96 0.99
N GLY A 1067 5.80 -27.46 -0.22
CA GLY A 1067 6.68 -27.28 -1.38
C GLY A 1067 8.06 -27.92 -1.19
N GLY A 1068 8.12 -29.05 -0.48
CA GLY A 1068 9.34 -29.83 -0.21
C GLY A 1068 10.13 -29.37 1.01
N ARG A 1069 9.61 -28.43 1.81
CA ARG A 1069 10.34 -27.77 2.91
C ARG A 1069 10.17 -28.42 4.28
N CYS A 1070 9.22 -29.34 4.46
CA CYS A 1070 9.13 -30.13 5.69
C CYS A 1070 9.91 -31.44 5.58
N TRP A 1071 10.43 -31.91 6.71
CA TRP A 1071 10.88 -33.29 6.86
C TRP A 1071 9.63 -34.18 6.96
N ALA A 1072 9.56 -35.24 6.18
CA ALA A 1072 8.40 -36.11 6.17
C ALA A 1072 8.78 -37.54 5.78
N GLU A 1073 8.52 -38.50 6.65
CA GLU A 1073 8.89 -39.92 6.48
C GLU A 1073 7.82 -40.83 7.12
N GLN A 1074 7.81 -42.11 6.71
CA GLN A 1074 6.94 -43.15 7.28
C GLN A 1074 7.76 -44.19 8.04
N ALA A 1075 7.29 -44.66 9.19
CA ALA A 1075 7.90 -45.75 9.96
C ALA A 1075 6.86 -46.86 10.19
N SER A 1076 7.14 -48.06 9.70
CA SER A 1076 6.25 -49.22 9.77
C SER A 1076 6.80 -50.38 10.61
N THR A 1077 8.11 -50.38 10.90
CA THR A 1077 8.78 -51.38 11.75
C THR A 1077 9.51 -50.71 12.91
N LEU A 1078 9.91 -51.49 13.91
CA LEU A 1078 10.70 -50.98 15.04
C LEU A 1078 12.03 -50.37 14.59
N GLU A 1079 12.72 -50.99 13.63
CA GLU A 1079 13.99 -50.48 13.09
C GLU A 1079 13.79 -49.12 12.40
N GLU A 1080 12.75 -48.99 11.58
CA GLU A 1080 12.43 -47.73 10.92
C GLU A 1080 12.08 -46.64 11.92
N LEU A 1081 11.29 -46.95 12.96
CA LEU A 1081 10.91 -46.00 14.00
C LEU A 1081 12.14 -45.53 14.80
N ALA A 1082 12.99 -46.47 15.22
CA ALA A 1082 14.21 -46.19 15.99
C ALA A 1082 15.18 -45.28 15.23
N ARG A 1083 15.25 -45.41 13.90
CA ARG A 1083 16.08 -44.55 13.05
C ARG A 1083 15.42 -43.19 12.75
N LYS A 1084 14.15 -43.19 12.35
CA LYS A 1084 13.48 -42.00 11.79
C LYS A 1084 12.98 -41.02 12.86
N LEU A 1085 12.63 -41.49 14.06
CA LEU A 1085 12.13 -40.61 15.12
C LEU A 1085 13.18 -39.59 15.60
N PRO A 1086 14.44 -39.98 15.89
CA PRO A 1086 15.50 -39.01 16.20
C PRO A 1086 15.76 -38.00 15.06
N GLU A 1087 15.69 -38.44 13.80
CA GLU A 1087 15.83 -37.56 12.63
C GLU A 1087 14.69 -36.51 12.58
N ALA A 1088 13.45 -36.93 12.85
CA ALA A 1088 12.30 -36.03 12.93
C ALA A 1088 12.48 -34.96 14.01
N VAL A 1089 12.91 -35.37 15.22
CA VAL A 1089 13.14 -34.46 16.35
C VAL A 1089 14.27 -33.48 16.04
N ALA A 1090 15.38 -33.95 15.46
CA ALA A 1090 16.48 -33.10 15.05
C ALA A 1090 16.06 -32.08 13.96
N ALA A 1091 15.20 -32.48 13.03
CA ALA A 1091 14.61 -31.56 12.04
C ALA A 1091 13.77 -30.47 12.73
N VAL A 1092 12.96 -30.81 13.75
CA VAL A 1092 12.20 -29.81 14.52
C VAL A 1092 13.12 -28.85 15.27
N GLN A 1093 14.14 -29.37 15.95
CA GLN A 1093 15.11 -28.56 16.71
C GLN A 1093 15.93 -27.62 15.82
N SER A 1094 16.18 -27.99 14.56
CA SER A 1094 16.81 -27.13 13.56
C SER A 1094 15.86 -26.13 12.90
N GLY A 1095 14.59 -26.07 13.33
CA GLY A 1095 13.59 -25.11 12.86
C GLY A 1095 12.71 -25.61 11.70
N ILE A 1096 12.98 -26.80 11.17
CA ILE A 1096 12.23 -27.43 10.08
C ILE A 1096 10.95 -28.07 10.64
N SER A 1097 9.83 -28.08 9.91
CA SER A 1097 8.63 -28.81 10.36
C SER A 1097 8.80 -30.28 10.03
N ALA A 1098 8.45 -31.19 10.94
CA ALA A 1098 8.57 -32.63 10.72
C ALA A 1098 7.21 -33.32 10.83
N ILE A 1099 6.95 -34.28 9.95
CA ILE A 1099 5.80 -35.20 10.03
C ILE A 1099 6.34 -36.62 9.97
N LEU A 1100 6.12 -37.38 11.03
CA LEU A 1100 6.41 -38.82 11.07
C LEU A 1100 5.08 -39.58 11.02
N ASP A 1101 4.86 -40.33 9.95
CA ASP A 1101 3.73 -41.24 9.83
C ASP A 1101 4.12 -42.60 10.40
N ALA A 1102 3.65 -42.93 11.61
CA ALA A 1102 3.92 -44.20 12.27
C ALA A 1102 2.75 -45.18 12.06
N ARG A 1103 3.01 -46.35 11.46
CA ARG A 1103 2.02 -47.42 11.31
C ARG A 1103 1.99 -48.29 12.57
N LEU A 1104 0.86 -48.26 13.27
CA LEU A 1104 0.63 -49.07 14.46
C LEU A 1104 0.14 -50.46 14.07
N ALA A 1105 0.50 -51.47 14.86
CA ALA A 1105 -0.10 -52.80 14.77
C ALA A 1105 -1.61 -52.72 15.04
N CYS A 1106 -2.44 -53.37 14.22
CA CYS A 1106 -3.87 -53.51 14.48
C CYS A 1106 -4.07 -54.35 15.75
N THR A 1107 -4.33 -53.69 16.87
CA THR A 1107 -4.95 -54.34 18.03
C THR A 1107 -6.43 -54.49 17.73
N LEU A 1108 -6.84 -55.72 17.41
CA LEU A 1108 -8.24 -56.15 17.31
C LEU A 1108 -9.00 -55.90 18.62
#